data_AF-A0A9X3F761-F1
#
_entry.id   AF-A0A9X3F761-F1
#
_cell.length_a   1.000
_cell.length_b   1.000
_cell.length_c   1.000
_cell.angle_alpha   90.00
_cell.angle_beta   90.00
_cell.angle_gamma   90.00
#
_symmetry.space_group_name_H-M   'P 1'
#
loop_
_entity.id
_entity.type
_entity.pdbx_description
1 polymer ?
#
loop_
_entity_poly.entity_id
_entity_poly.type
_entity_poly.pdbx_seq_one_letter_code
_entity_poly.pdbx_strand_id
1 'polypeptide(L)'
;MHSLRTVVPRLSLLLCLPVVACGDSSGNVTDSGPGTTAGPTSTATDPSATGPTTAGPTTDSPPTSTTTLGTDTATGTETSPGTETSPGTDTSPGTDSTDGTVTDTSATQTNTGTDTGDGLLDINPKDVTLEIIDGAIVTQPYTATYNGVDVTGDVAWSYNKPEIGEIQLNAEFVPTGTLGGTGTLKATYQASQAETSVSVKIIKKLDPGGLEPGWGNPVGPDPSMTIVYPYNETVFPLKVAAPVVQWNNVQNGDQYKLHISEQFYDYTIYFTTNTPARHLIDAAEWIAISESGQGAQSDPISFTLQRKSGGNLYESVNQTWRMAQARLPGRVYYWELPGQCGGNANGRVLSIKPSEAQANEFFQPGGCWGCHTVSRDGRTVAAVRDNGSPFPTFTIDVSQEPAVYGNIQPNPGLGGTFSAFNQDGTKLLQSNDPANAVSSLLRVIDTMNGAILNPNVLQTGCGEPAWSPDGTKIAATCGYPGGGWTFDQNQADLVVADVNPDGITVSNQKIIVPKGNDVGRPAYPNFSPGNEWIVFGRPTQGSRSTGNGKLFLVGVEGNDQVMLEKASSDNKSFNPTFAPLRAGGYFWVVFMSRRDYGNTLVGANRQQLWITAINDPPNAGTDPSNPPFYVRGQEDCALSENAYFAPDPCIEEPNKVCESGIDCCSGHCIQMGEVKVCGEKGPCSEAGNACESDADCCEPGTPCIDGYCQQVFPQ
;
A
#
# COMPACT_ATOMS: atom_id res chain seq x y z
N MET A 1 -10.71 0.22 69.66
CA MET A 1 -11.81 -0.69 69.30
C MET A 1 -12.55 -0.11 68.09
N HIS A 2 -13.36 -0.92 67.40
CA HIS A 2 -14.31 -0.65 66.30
C HIS A 2 -14.65 0.80 65.87
N SER A 3 -15.09 1.06 64.63
CA SER A 3 -14.92 0.41 63.32
C SER A 3 -15.73 1.22 62.30
N LEU A 4 -15.15 1.59 61.15
CA LEU A 4 -15.88 1.82 59.89
C LEU A 4 -14.86 2.03 58.76
N ARG A 5 -14.75 1.05 57.87
CA ARG A 5 -13.91 1.13 56.66
C ARG A 5 -14.81 1.30 55.44
N THR A 6 -14.65 2.39 54.71
CA THR A 6 -15.11 2.45 53.31
C THR A 6 -14.01 1.83 52.44
N VAL A 7 -14.25 0.65 51.86
CA VAL A 7 -13.27 -0.03 51.02
C VAL A 7 -13.51 0.34 49.56
N VAL A 8 -12.57 1.10 48.98
CA VAL A 8 -12.46 1.22 47.52
C VAL A 8 -11.73 -0.03 47.00
N PRO A 9 -12.31 -0.83 46.10
CA PRO A 9 -11.58 -1.93 45.47
C PRO A 9 -10.55 -1.36 44.49
N ARG A 10 -9.27 -1.65 44.72
CA ARG A 10 -8.30 -1.71 43.63
C ARG A 10 -8.70 -2.89 42.75
N LEU A 11 -8.83 -2.69 41.44
CA LEU A 11 -8.80 -3.80 40.48
C LEU A 11 -7.42 -3.85 39.84
N SER A 12 -6.71 -4.96 40.04
CA SER A 12 -5.40 -5.17 39.46
C SER A 12 -5.51 -5.65 38.01
N LEU A 13 -4.59 -5.16 37.20
CA LEU A 13 -4.19 -5.68 35.89
C LEU A 13 -4.14 -7.23 35.85
N LEU A 14 -4.83 -7.84 34.88
CA LEU A 14 -4.46 -9.15 34.34
C LEU A 14 -4.91 -9.28 32.87
N LEU A 15 -4.13 -9.99 32.06
CA LEU A 15 -4.33 -10.19 30.63
C LEU A 15 -5.16 -11.48 30.32
N CYS A 16 -5.40 -11.68 29.02
CA CYS A 16 -5.86 -12.91 28.35
C CYS A 16 -7.36 -13.21 28.37
N LEU A 17 -8.02 -12.84 27.27
CA LEU A 17 -9.21 -13.50 26.73
C LEU A 17 -8.98 -13.76 25.23
N PRO A 18 -8.96 -15.03 24.77
CA PRO A 18 -8.90 -15.38 23.36
C PRO A 18 -10.29 -15.72 22.79
N VAL A 19 -10.41 -15.62 21.46
CA VAL A 19 -11.54 -16.11 20.63
C VAL A 19 -12.93 -15.50 20.92
N VAL A 20 -13.38 -14.65 20.00
CA VAL A 20 -14.73 -14.78 19.42
C VAL A 20 -14.58 -14.85 17.91
N ALA A 21 -14.42 -16.06 17.38
CA ALA A 21 -15.08 -16.39 16.13
C ALA A 21 -16.53 -16.72 16.49
N CYS A 22 -17.50 -16.32 15.67
CA CYS A 22 -18.90 -16.66 15.93
C CYS A 22 -19.09 -18.19 15.84
N GLY A 23 -19.84 -18.75 16.78
CA GLY A 23 -20.01 -20.19 16.92
C GLY A 23 -21.38 -20.56 17.48
N ASP A 24 -22.14 -21.30 16.68
CA ASP A 24 -23.32 -22.11 16.98
C ASP A 24 -24.23 -21.67 18.15
N SER A 25 -25.23 -20.85 17.83
CA SER A 25 -26.38 -20.58 18.71
C SER A 25 -27.45 -21.69 18.69
N SER A 26 -27.05 -22.97 18.76
CA SER A 26 -27.98 -24.10 18.86
C SER A 26 -28.42 -24.35 20.32
N GLY A 27 -29.18 -23.42 20.90
CA GLY A 27 -29.72 -23.51 22.26
C GLY A 27 -31.25 -23.43 22.30
N ASN A 28 -31.90 -24.42 22.93
CA ASN A 28 -33.36 -24.50 22.99
C ASN A 28 -34.02 -23.30 23.68
N VAL A 29 -35.08 -22.78 23.08
CA VAL A 29 -36.01 -21.83 23.73
C VAL A 29 -36.76 -22.55 24.85
N THR A 30 -36.57 -22.12 26.09
CA THR A 30 -37.43 -22.51 27.21
C THR A 30 -38.46 -21.41 27.47
N ASP A 31 -39.70 -21.63 27.02
CA ASP A 31 -40.85 -20.79 27.35
C ASP A 31 -41.25 -20.93 28.85
N SER A 32 -41.98 -19.95 29.38
CA SER A 32 -42.27 -19.82 30.81
C SER A 32 -43.78 -19.67 31.10
N GLY A 33 -44.46 -20.80 31.30
CA GLY A 33 -45.87 -20.88 31.69
C GLY A 33 -46.17 -22.10 32.59
N PRO A 34 -46.99 -22.00 33.65
CA PRO A 34 -47.09 -23.05 34.67
C PRO A 34 -48.23 -24.07 34.45
N GLY A 35 -48.00 -25.35 34.81
CA GLY A 35 -49.00 -26.42 34.67
C GLY A 35 -48.72 -27.71 35.46
N THR A 36 -48.98 -27.68 36.77
CA THR A 36 -49.33 -28.80 37.70
C THR A 36 -49.00 -30.30 37.41
N THR A 37 -48.50 -30.95 38.49
CA THR A 37 -48.75 -32.34 38.97
C THR A 37 -47.98 -33.58 38.45
N ALA A 38 -47.24 -34.19 39.40
CA ALA A 38 -47.15 -35.62 39.75
C ALA A 38 -46.29 -36.62 38.94
N GLY A 39 -45.47 -37.41 39.68
CA GLY A 39 -44.97 -38.74 39.26
C GLY A 39 -43.43 -38.90 39.22
N PRO A 40 -42.80 -39.79 40.03
CA PRO A 40 -41.36 -40.05 40.02
C PRO A 40 -40.97 -41.48 39.55
N THR A 41 -39.69 -41.85 39.76
CA THR A 41 -39.01 -43.17 39.60
C THR A 41 -38.42 -43.51 38.22
N SER A 42 -37.26 -44.19 38.11
CA SER A 42 -36.14 -44.39 39.08
C SER A 42 -34.87 -45.00 38.43
N THR A 43 -33.77 -44.97 39.19
CA THR A 43 -32.65 -45.96 39.22
C THR A 43 -31.70 -46.11 38.03
N ALA A 44 -30.42 -46.29 38.37
CA ALA A 44 -29.32 -46.65 37.47
C ALA A 44 -28.71 -48.00 37.89
N THR A 45 -27.85 -48.60 37.05
CA THR A 45 -26.74 -49.46 37.50
C THR A 45 -25.68 -49.69 36.41
N ASP A 46 -24.42 -49.78 36.85
CA ASP A 46 -23.28 -50.45 36.19
C ASP A 46 -23.00 -51.75 36.99
N PRO A 47 -22.45 -52.82 36.39
CA PRO A 47 -21.14 -53.28 36.87
C PRO A 47 -20.23 -53.98 35.83
N SER A 48 -18.98 -54.23 36.23
CA SER A 48 -17.85 -54.60 35.37
C SER A 48 -17.24 -56.02 35.54
N ALA A 49 -16.48 -56.43 34.51
CA ALA A 49 -15.26 -57.28 34.53
C ALA A 49 -15.32 -58.81 34.81
N THR A 50 -14.60 -59.60 33.99
CA THR A 50 -13.63 -60.68 34.37
C THR A 50 -12.92 -61.32 33.14
N GLY A 51 -11.75 -61.95 33.34
CA GLY A 51 -11.00 -62.78 32.35
C GLY A 51 -10.61 -64.15 32.97
N PRO A 52 -9.44 -64.79 32.70
CA PRO A 52 -8.31 -64.43 31.80
C PRO A 52 -7.59 -65.65 31.10
N THR A 53 -6.29 -65.50 30.75
CA THR A 53 -5.23 -66.51 30.33
C THR A 53 -5.22 -66.99 28.86
N THR A 54 -4.14 -67.50 28.21
CA THR A 54 -2.63 -67.33 28.13
C THR A 54 -2.16 -68.13 26.88
N ALA A 55 -0.95 -68.11 26.26
CA ALA A 55 0.37 -67.42 26.32
C ALA A 55 0.85 -67.17 24.82
N GLY A 56 2.08 -66.85 24.37
CA GLY A 56 3.47 -66.77 24.90
C GLY A 56 4.29 -68.08 24.70
N PRO A 57 5.60 -68.08 24.29
CA PRO A 57 6.57 -66.98 24.08
C PRO A 57 7.03 -66.82 22.59
N THR A 58 7.87 -65.86 22.14
CA THR A 58 9.16 -65.38 22.68
C THR A 58 9.45 -63.85 22.61
N THR A 59 10.52 -63.39 21.95
CA THR A 59 11.55 -62.43 22.45
C THR A 59 12.23 -61.64 21.32
N ASP A 60 13.03 -60.56 21.47
CA ASP A 60 13.32 -59.57 22.55
C ASP A 60 13.99 -58.30 21.94
N SER A 61 14.28 -57.26 22.74
CA SER A 61 14.73 -55.92 22.27
C SER A 61 16.04 -55.36 22.94
N PRO A 62 16.30 -54.03 23.15
CA PRO A 62 17.48 -53.27 22.64
C PRO A 62 18.42 -52.76 23.81
N PRO A 63 19.26 -51.67 23.77
CA PRO A 63 19.53 -50.59 22.78
C PRO A 63 21.02 -50.04 22.72
N THR A 64 21.18 -48.76 22.28
CA THR A 64 22.18 -47.70 22.69
C THR A 64 23.58 -47.48 22.02
N SER A 65 23.71 -46.29 21.39
CA SER A 65 24.74 -45.21 21.53
C SER A 65 26.26 -45.33 21.21
N THR A 66 26.68 -44.52 20.21
CA THR A 66 27.85 -43.57 20.15
C THR A 66 29.35 -43.97 20.07
N THR A 67 30.09 -43.12 19.30
CA THR A 67 31.50 -42.64 19.42
C THR A 67 32.74 -43.37 18.81
N THR A 68 33.28 -42.73 17.74
CA THR A 68 34.72 -42.37 17.42
C THR A 68 35.81 -43.35 16.89
N LEU A 69 36.53 -42.80 15.87
CA LEU A 69 37.96 -42.93 15.46
C LEU A 69 38.47 -44.05 14.49
N GLY A 70 39.35 -43.63 13.55
CA GLY A 70 40.23 -44.41 12.64
C GLY A 70 39.82 -44.33 11.15
N THR A 71 40.56 -43.73 10.19
CA THR A 71 41.90 -44.01 9.59
C THR A 71 42.04 -45.40 8.95
N ASP A 72 42.38 -45.62 7.67
CA ASP A 72 42.64 -44.81 6.44
C ASP A 72 42.40 -45.76 5.19
N THR A 73 42.80 -45.63 3.91
CA THR A 73 43.81 -44.82 3.16
C THR A 73 43.58 -44.92 1.63
N ALA A 74 44.14 -43.98 0.83
CA ALA A 74 44.70 -44.17 -0.53
C ALA A 74 43.78 -44.47 -1.76
N THR A 75 44.04 -44.04 -3.01
CA THR A 75 44.99 -43.04 -3.61
C THR A 75 44.59 -42.70 -5.07
N GLY A 76 44.99 -41.54 -5.61
CA GLY A 76 45.00 -41.26 -7.07
C GLY A 76 45.44 -39.82 -7.43
N THR A 77 46.57 -39.66 -8.11
CA THR A 77 47.25 -38.38 -8.49
C THR A 77 47.92 -38.56 -9.89
N GLU A 78 48.59 -37.62 -10.59
CA GLU A 78 49.30 -36.34 -10.33
C GLU A 78 48.86 -35.26 -11.41
N THR A 79 49.53 -34.17 -11.85
CA THR A 79 50.93 -33.68 -11.73
C THR A 79 51.08 -32.17 -12.09
N SER A 80 51.44 -31.33 -11.09
CA SER A 80 52.47 -30.26 -11.18
C SER A 80 52.25 -29.02 -12.14
N PRO A 81 53.20 -28.06 -12.31
CA PRO A 81 53.14 -26.79 -11.56
C PRO A 81 53.54 -25.48 -12.33
N GLY A 82 53.55 -24.31 -11.65
CA GLY A 82 54.24 -23.10 -12.13
C GLY A 82 54.06 -21.84 -11.25
N THR A 83 55.12 -21.05 -11.07
CA THR A 83 55.18 -19.79 -10.29
C THR A 83 55.97 -18.73 -11.07
N GLU A 84 55.77 -17.42 -10.86
CA GLU A 84 56.84 -16.47 -10.42
C GLU A 84 56.42 -14.98 -10.31
N THR A 85 57.10 -14.27 -9.40
CA THR A 85 57.36 -12.81 -9.27
C THR A 85 56.30 -11.71 -9.53
N SER A 86 56.17 -10.80 -8.54
CA SER A 86 55.91 -9.35 -8.72
C SER A 86 57.23 -8.54 -8.62
N PRO A 87 57.29 -7.26 -9.06
CA PRO A 87 57.16 -6.14 -8.10
C PRO A 87 56.43 -4.89 -8.69
N GLY A 88 56.13 -3.82 -7.94
CA GLY A 88 56.42 -3.54 -6.53
C GLY A 88 55.74 -2.26 -6.01
N THR A 89 56.11 -1.83 -4.80
CA THR A 89 55.55 -0.70 -4.03
C THR A 89 56.57 0.41 -3.81
N ASP A 90 56.13 1.65 -3.62
CA ASP A 90 56.80 2.57 -2.67
C ASP A 90 55.87 3.67 -2.12
N THR A 91 56.38 4.55 -1.24
CA THR A 91 55.60 5.17 -0.14
C THR A 91 55.41 6.71 -0.15
N SER A 92 54.44 7.15 0.67
CA SER A 92 53.99 8.51 1.05
C SER A 92 55.09 9.48 1.60
N PRO A 93 54.77 10.73 2.01
CA PRO A 93 53.58 11.58 1.82
C PRO A 93 53.91 13.03 1.34
N GLY A 94 52.90 13.89 1.15
CA GLY A 94 53.09 15.35 0.95
C GLY A 94 51.83 16.19 1.20
N THR A 95 51.99 17.36 1.81
CA THR A 95 50.94 18.36 2.11
C THR A 95 51.07 19.58 1.18
N ASP A 96 49.96 20.17 0.70
CA ASP A 96 49.40 21.39 1.31
C ASP A 96 48.01 21.79 0.72
N SER A 97 47.42 22.85 1.29
CA SER A 97 46.08 23.41 1.07
C SER A 97 45.80 24.02 -0.32
N THR A 98 44.54 23.94 -0.81
CA THR A 98 43.72 25.13 -1.15
C THR A 98 42.23 24.81 -1.38
N ASP A 99 41.37 25.83 -1.30
CA ASP A 99 39.91 25.79 -1.47
C ASP A 99 39.42 25.37 -2.87
N GLY A 100 38.19 24.84 -2.93
CA GLY A 100 37.47 24.58 -4.18
C GLY A 100 36.07 23.98 -3.98
N THR A 101 35.04 24.82 -3.86
CA THR A 101 33.63 24.38 -3.81
C THR A 101 33.20 23.77 -5.15
N VAL A 102 32.79 22.50 -5.12
CA VAL A 102 32.16 21.85 -6.29
C VAL A 102 30.67 22.17 -6.30
N THR A 103 30.27 23.07 -7.20
CA THR A 103 28.87 23.25 -7.59
C THR A 103 28.62 22.37 -8.82
N ASP A 104 27.79 21.34 -8.67
CA ASP A 104 27.32 20.59 -9.82
C ASP A 104 26.45 21.52 -10.68
N THR A 105 26.77 21.58 -11.97
CA THR A 105 26.01 22.31 -12.99
C THR A 105 25.88 21.41 -14.20
N SER A 106 24.91 20.49 -14.11
CA SER A 106 24.48 19.65 -15.23
C SER A 106 23.91 20.50 -16.35
N ALA A 107 24.79 20.94 -17.26
CA ALA A 107 24.44 21.75 -18.41
C ALA A 107 23.62 20.91 -19.41
N THR A 108 22.33 21.18 -19.49
CA THR A 108 21.44 20.66 -20.54
C THR A 108 21.98 21.04 -21.91
N GLN A 109 22.13 20.06 -22.81
CA GLN A 109 22.63 20.31 -24.16
C GLN A 109 21.63 21.14 -24.95
N THR A 110 22.02 22.35 -25.33
CA THR A 110 21.28 23.18 -26.27
C THR A 110 21.37 22.56 -27.67
N ASN A 111 20.27 21.93 -28.11
CA ASN A 111 20.13 21.47 -29.48
C ASN A 111 20.28 22.66 -30.44
N THR A 112 21.39 22.72 -31.14
CA THR A 112 21.67 23.77 -32.13
C THR A 112 20.86 23.46 -33.39
N GLY A 113 19.79 24.23 -33.59
CA GLY A 113 18.89 24.09 -34.73
C GLY A 113 19.63 24.15 -36.07
N THR A 114 19.18 23.35 -37.03
CA THR A 114 19.82 23.25 -38.35
C THR A 114 19.48 24.48 -39.18
N ASP A 115 20.45 25.38 -39.36
CA ASP A 115 20.26 26.64 -40.08
C ASP A 115 19.66 26.42 -41.49
N THR A 116 18.44 26.92 -41.66
CA THR A 116 17.66 26.86 -42.90
C THR A 116 17.08 28.23 -43.27
N GLY A 117 17.64 29.32 -42.73
CA GLY A 117 17.30 30.69 -43.11
C GLY A 117 16.03 31.27 -42.47
N ASP A 118 15.37 30.52 -41.57
CA ASP A 118 14.33 31.07 -40.69
C ASP A 118 14.93 32.08 -39.70
N GLY A 119 14.25 33.22 -39.52
CA GLY A 119 14.72 34.28 -38.63
C GLY A 119 14.76 33.87 -37.16
N LEU A 120 15.71 34.46 -36.43
CA LEU A 120 15.89 34.22 -35.01
C LEU A 120 14.72 34.85 -34.23
N LEU A 121 13.77 34.01 -33.81
CA LEU A 121 12.78 34.37 -32.80
C LEU A 121 13.42 34.21 -31.42
N ASP A 122 13.21 35.17 -30.53
CA ASP A 122 13.66 35.11 -29.14
C ASP A 122 12.59 35.67 -28.18
N ILE A 123 12.61 35.18 -26.94
CA ILE A 123 11.72 35.58 -25.84
C ILE A 123 12.58 36.21 -24.74
N ASN A 124 12.18 37.38 -24.25
CA ASN A 124 12.80 38.05 -23.12
C ASN A 124 11.72 38.55 -22.13
N PRO A 125 11.91 38.40 -20.79
CA PRO A 125 13.06 37.79 -20.11
C PRO A 125 13.19 36.27 -20.33
N LYS A 126 14.34 35.71 -19.93
CA LYS A 126 14.61 34.27 -19.86
C LYS A 126 14.50 33.76 -18.43
N ASP A 127 14.08 32.50 -18.30
CA ASP A 127 14.22 31.63 -17.12
C ASP A 127 13.84 32.33 -15.80
N VAL A 128 12.63 32.90 -15.80
CA VAL A 128 12.10 33.70 -14.68
C VAL A 128 11.57 32.80 -13.58
N THR A 129 11.94 33.09 -12.33
CA THR A 129 11.29 32.55 -11.14
C THR A 129 10.44 33.63 -10.47
N LEU A 130 9.18 33.31 -10.16
CA LEU A 130 8.24 34.17 -9.46
C LEU A 130 7.94 33.61 -8.06
N GLU A 131 8.13 34.42 -7.02
CA GLU A 131 7.78 34.06 -5.64
C GLU A 131 6.39 34.63 -5.26
N ILE A 132 5.44 33.75 -4.96
CA ILE A 132 4.09 34.09 -4.50
C ILE A 132 4.07 34.02 -2.98
N ILE A 133 4.23 35.18 -2.34
CA ILE A 133 4.30 35.29 -0.87
C ILE A 133 2.88 35.52 -0.32
N ASP A 134 2.43 34.62 0.54
CA ASP A 134 1.13 34.67 1.24
C ASP A 134 -0.08 34.90 0.30
N GLY A 135 0.00 34.37 -0.93
CA GLY A 135 -1.03 34.50 -1.96
C GLY A 135 -0.99 35.80 -2.78
N ALA A 136 0.01 36.65 -2.58
CA ALA A 136 0.22 37.85 -3.40
C ALA A 136 0.72 37.48 -4.80
N ILE A 137 -0.20 37.46 -5.79
CA ILE A 137 0.13 37.18 -7.19
C ILE A 137 1.10 38.24 -7.74
N VAL A 138 2.23 37.78 -8.28
CA VAL A 138 3.17 38.58 -9.07
C VAL A 138 3.09 38.10 -10.52
N THR A 139 2.88 39.02 -11.45
CA THR A 139 2.80 38.73 -12.89
C THR A 139 4.12 39.06 -13.61
N GLN A 140 4.34 38.46 -14.77
CA GLN A 140 5.53 38.70 -15.59
C GLN A 140 5.16 39.05 -17.05
N PRO A 141 5.36 40.30 -17.51
CA PRO A 141 5.26 40.62 -18.92
C PRO A 141 6.45 40.03 -19.70
N TYR A 142 6.17 39.45 -20.87
CA TYR A 142 7.15 38.95 -21.82
C TYR A 142 7.13 39.76 -23.11
N THR A 143 8.24 39.67 -23.83
CA THR A 143 8.41 40.22 -25.19
C THR A 143 8.96 39.14 -26.10
N ALA A 144 8.50 39.11 -27.35
CA ALA A 144 9.06 38.27 -28.40
C ALA A 144 9.63 39.15 -29.51
N THR A 145 10.86 38.86 -29.95
CA THR A 145 11.49 39.59 -31.07
C THR A 145 11.93 38.63 -32.16
N TYR A 146 11.72 39.03 -33.42
CA TYR A 146 12.12 38.28 -34.61
C TYR A 146 13.19 39.08 -35.36
N ASN A 147 14.42 38.54 -35.44
CA ASN A 147 15.61 39.23 -35.94
C ASN A 147 15.83 40.62 -35.26
N GLY A 148 15.46 40.74 -33.98
CA GLY A 148 15.57 41.98 -33.19
C GLY A 148 14.45 43.02 -33.43
N VAL A 149 13.40 42.67 -34.17
CA VAL A 149 12.16 43.48 -34.29
C VAL A 149 11.11 42.91 -33.35
N ASP A 150 10.43 43.76 -32.58
CA ASP A 150 9.31 43.35 -31.71
C ASP A 150 8.15 42.76 -32.53
N VAL A 151 7.74 41.55 -32.17
CA VAL A 151 6.59 40.80 -32.74
C VAL A 151 5.65 40.30 -31.64
N THR A 152 5.75 40.83 -30.40
CA THR A 152 5.08 40.32 -29.19
C THR A 152 3.56 40.13 -29.33
N GLY A 153 2.90 40.98 -30.11
CA GLY A 153 1.47 40.91 -30.40
C GLY A 153 1.07 40.05 -31.62
N ASP A 154 2.05 39.57 -32.40
CA ASP A 154 1.85 38.75 -33.60
C ASP A 154 2.24 37.27 -33.40
N VAL A 155 2.84 36.91 -32.25
CA VAL A 155 3.19 35.52 -31.92
C VAL A 155 2.04 34.77 -31.25
N ALA A 156 1.94 33.47 -31.50
CA ALA A 156 1.13 32.58 -30.69
C ALA A 156 1.91 32.17 -29.43
N TRP A 157 1.41 32.56 -28.26
CA TRP A 157 1.94 32.17 -26.95
C TRP A 157 1.27 30.89 -26.44
N SER A 158 2.03 30.05 -25.73
CA SER A 158 1.50 28.91 -24.98
C SER A 158 2.42 28.54 -23.81
N TYR A 159 1.84 28.10 -22.69
CA TYR A 159 2.56 27.56 -21.53
C TYR A 159 2.08 26.13 -21.27
N ASN A 160 3.00 25.18 -21.04
CA ASN A 160 2.66 23.75 -20.95
C ASN A 160 2.20 23.29 -19.54
N LYS A 161 2.03 24.22 -18.60
CA LYS A 161 1.71 23.96 -17.19
C LYS A 161 0.53 24.81 -16.67
N PRO A 162 -0.68 24.67 -17.24
CA PRO A 162 -1.84 25.49 -16.89
C PRO A 162 -2.26 25.41 -15.41
N GLU A 163 -1.86 24.36 -14.70
CA GLU A 163 -2.08 24.21 -13.25
C GLU A 163 -1.23 25.20 -12.41
N ILE A 164 -0.09 25.67 -12.96
CA ILE A 164 0.83 26.63 -12.35
C ILE A 164 0.49 28.08 -12.76
N GLY A 165 0.07 28.31 -14.00
CA GLY A 165 -0.28 29.65 -14.51
C GLY A 165 -0.59 29.69 -16.00
N GLU A 166 -0.99 30.86 -16.50
CA GLU A 166 -1.36 31.09 -17.89
C GLU A 166 -0.64 32.33 -18.47
N ILE A 167 -0.25 32.26 -19.75
CA ILE A 167 0.23 33.41 -20.53
C ILE A 167 -0.95 34.11 -21.21
N GLN A 168 -1.28 35.32 -20.75
CA GLN A 168 -2.42 36.10 -21.22
C GLN A 168 -2.17 36.75 -22.59
N LEU A 169 -3.24 37.16 -23.28
CA LEU A 169 -3.20 37.76 -24.63
C LEU A 169 -2.37 39.05 -24.74
N ASN A 170 -2.03 39.70 -23.64
CA ASN A 170 -1.12 40.85 -23.57
C ASN A 170 0.35 40.44 -23.33
N ALA A 171 0.70 39.16 -23.55
CA ALA A 171 1.98 38.55 -23.23
C ALA A 171 2.38 38.63 -21.74
N GLU A 172 1.39 38.65 -20.83
CA GLU A 172 1.62 38.68 -19.39
C GLU A 172 1.34 37.31 -18.76
N PHE A 173 2.36 36.70 -18.15
CA PHE A 173 2.20 35.46 -17.41
C PHE A 173 1.62 35.72 -16.03
N VAL A 174 0.56 34.99 -15.70
CA VAL A 174 -0.20 35.10 -14.46
C VAL A 174 -0.20 33.73 -13.76
N PRO A 175 0.55 33.57 -12.65
CA PRO A 175 0.49 32.38 -11.80
C PRO A 175 -0.91 32.16 -11.21
N THR A 176 -1.31 30.90 -11.01
CA THR A 176 -2.53 30.55 -10.25
C THR A 176 -2.41 30.93 -8.77
N GLY A 177 -1.18 30.93 -8.25
CA GLY A 177 -0.88 31.18 -6.84
C GLY A 177 -1.23 30.03 -5.89
N THR A 178 -1.67 28.89 -6.44
CA THR A 178 -2.00 27.68 -5.68
C THR A 178 -0.95 26.58 -5.80
N LEU A 179 -0.25 26.51 -6.92
CA LEU A 179 0.81 25.52 -7.18
C LEU A 179 2.12 26.19 -7.60
N GLY A 180 3.23 25.58 -7.21
CA GLY A 180 4.56 25.89 -7.70
C GLY A 180 5.01 24.88 -8.77
N GLY A 181 6.26 25.02 -9.22
CA GLY A 181 6.90 24.15 -10.20
C GLY A 181 7.51 24.95 -11.35
N THR A 182 7.93 24.24 -12.41
CA THR A 182 8.49 24.84 -13.63
C THR A 182 7.75 24.35 -14.87
N GLY A 183 7.45 25.27 -15.78
CA GLY A 183 6.91 24.98 -17.11
C GLY A 183 7.71 25.68 -18.21
N THR A 184 7.42 25.32 -19.45
CA THR A 184 7.99 25.93 -20.66
C THR A 184 7.00 26.92 -21.25
N LEU A 185 7.42 28.18 -21.37
CA LEU A 185 6.73 29.21 -22.14
C LEU A 185 7.29 29.22 -23.57
N LYS A 186 6.39 29.07 -24.55
CA LYS A 186 6.68 28.98 -25.97
C LYS A 186 6.03 30.15 -26.72
N ALA A 187 6.77 30.73 -27.65
CA ALA A 187 6.28 31.66 -28.65
C ALA A 187 6.48 31.05 -30.04
N THR A 188 5.46 31.12 -30.90
CA THR A 188 5.51 30.66 -32.28
C THR A 188 5.20 31.82 -33.23
N TYR A 189 6.08 32.07 -34.20
CA TYR A 189 5.93 33.12 -35.20
C TYR A 189 6.34 32.61 -36.58
N GLN A 190 5.37 32.50 -37.49
CA GLN A 190 5.54 31.86 -38.80
C GLN A 190 6.04 30.41 -38.63
N ALA A 191 7.23 30.06 -39.15
CA ALA A 191 7.87 28.76 -38.90
C ALA A 191 8.74 28.74 -37.63
N SER A 192 9.24 29.90 -37.18
CA SER A 192 10.15 30.01 -36.04
C SER A 192 9.43 29.79 -34.71
N GLN A 193 10.12 29.12 -33.79
CA GLN A 193 9.69 28.89 -32.43
C GLN A 193 10.80 29.32 -31.47
N ALA A 194 10.42 29.86 -30.32
CA ALA A 194 11.32 30.24 -29.25
C ALA A 194 10.71 29.77 -27.92
N GLU A 195 11.58 29.41 -26.97
CA GLU A 195 11.19 28.88 -25.68
C GLU A 195 12.01 29.52 -24.54
N THR A 196 11.46 29.43 -23.34
CA THR A 196 12.10 29.78 -22.06
C THR A 196 11.43 28.98 -20.94
N SER A 197 12.14 28.70 -19.86
CA SER A 197 11.47 28.24 -18.63
C SER A 197 10.75 29.40 -17.94
N VAL A 198 9.70 29.06 -17.19
CA VAL A 198 9.08 29.92 -16.18
C VAL A 198 8.79 29.07 -14.95
N SER A 199 9.28 29.51 -13.80
CA SER A 199 9.15 28.83 -12.52
C SER A 199 8.29 29.66 -11.57
N VAL A 200 7.43 28.99 -10.81
CA VAL A 200 6.65 29.61 -9.72
C VAL A 200 7.01 28.92 -8.42
N LYS A 201 7.28 29.71 -7.38
CA LYS A 201 7.49 29.25 -6.02
C LYS A 201 6.44 29.85 -5.10
N ILE A 202 5.75 29.02 -4.34
CA ILE A 202 4.81 29.45 -3.30
C ILE A 202 5.57 29.57 -1.98
N ILE A 203 5.37 30.68 -1.26
CA ILE A 203 5.89 30.89 0.10
C ILE A 203 4.71 31.31 0.97
N LYS A 204 4.35 30.49 1.96
CA LYS A 204 3.09 30.64 2.70
C LYS A 204 3.29 30.51 4.19
N LYS A 205 2.83 31.50 4.95
CA LYS A 205 2.95 31.58 6.40
C LYS A 205 1.59 31.78 7.06
N LEU A 206 1.20 30.83 7.89
CA LEU A 206 -0.04 30.87 8.66
C LEU A 206 0.28 31.06 10.16
N ASP A 207 -0.12 32.21 10.71
CA ASP A 207 -0.08 32.47 12.16
C ASP A 207 -1.45 32.92 12.69
N PRO A 208 -2.44 32.01 12.76
CA PRO A 208 -3.77 32.33 13.31
C PRO A 208 -3.76 32.65 14.81
N GLY A 209 -2.63 32.45 15.51
CA GLY A 209 -2.49 32.70 16.95
C GLY A 209 -1.73 33.99 17.31
N GLY A 210 -1.12 34.68 16.35
CA GLY A 210 -0.21 35.81 16.61
C GLY A 210 1.05 35.40 17.41
N LEU A 211 1.53 34.17 17.18
CA LEU A 211 2.63 33.54 17.88
C LEU A 211 4.02 33.93 17.31
N GLU A 212 4.14 34.21 16.01
CA GLU A 212 5.41 34.45 15.30
C GLU A 212 6.31 35.48 16.00
N PRO A 213 5.82 36.66 16.47
CA PRO A 213 6.67 37.65 17.14
C PRO A 213 7.36 37.16 18.42
N GLY A 214 6.98 35.98 18.92
CA GLY A 214 7.64 35.31 20.04
C GLY A 214 8.69 34.27 19.65
N TRP A 215 9.07 34.13 18.38
CA TRP A 215 10.10 33.19 17.92
C TRP A 215 11.42 33.91 17.64
N GLY A 216 12.54 33.20 17.79
CA GLY A 216 13.88 33.76 17.72
C GLY A 216 14.94 32.67 17.70
N ASN A 217 16.08 32.89 18.34
CA ASN A 217 17.14 31.88 18.40
C ASN A 217 16.80 30.75 19.41
N PRO A 218 17.04 29.47 19.06
CA PRO A 218 16.96 28.37 20.01
C PRO A 218 17.91 28.49 21.20
N VAL A 219 17.55 27.85 22.32
CA VAL A 219 18.41 27.67 23.49
C VAL A 219 19.23 26.37 23.45
N GLY A 220 19.05 25.56 22.40
CA GLY A 220 19.67 24.25 22.19
C GLY A 220 18.66 23.20 21.68
N PRO A 221 19.10 21.93 21.53
CA PRO A 221 18.24 20.81 21.13
C PRO A 221 17.01 20.65 22.04
N ASP A 222 15.89 20.20 21.49
CA ASP A 222 14.72 19.85 22.32
C ASP A 222 15.06 18.61 23.20
N PRO A 223 15.00 18.73 24.53
CA PRO A 223 15.44 17.66 25.43
C PRO A 223 14.41 16.53 25.60
N SER A 224 13.22 16.63 25.00
CA SER A 224 12.15 15.64 25.21
C SER A 224 11.32 15.30 23.98
N MET A 225 10.98 16.27 23.13
CA MET A 225 10.02 16.08 22.04
C MET A 225 10.44 14.96 21.07
N THR A 226 9.51 14.08 20.72
CA THR A 226 9.77 12.98 19.77
C THR A 226 8.59 12.82 18.83
N ILE A 227 8.82 12.98 17.52
CA ILE A 227 7.84 12.68 16.48
C ILE A 227 7.65 11.16 16.43
N VAL A 228 6.39 10.70 16.34
CA VAL A 228 6.03 9.27 16.32
C VAL A 228 5.19 8.85 15.11
N TYR A 229 4.64 9.81 14.36
CA TYR A 229 4.01 9.60 13.05
C TYR A 229 3.87 10.94 12.29
N PRO A 230 3.99 10.98 10.94
CA PRO A 230 4.54 9.95 10.06
C PRO A 230 5.96 9.52 10.44
N TYR A 231 6.44 8.43 9.86
CA TYR A 231 7.82 7.98 10.05
C TYR A 231 8.77 8.71 9.10
N ASN A 232 10.05 8.83 9.47
CA ASN A 232 11.08 9.32 8.54
C ASN A 232 11.20 8.40 7.32
N GLU A 233 11.53 8.95 6.15
CA GLU A 233 11.51 8.28 4.83
C GLU A 233 10.16 7.68 4.40
N THR A 234 9.03 8.07 5.02
CA THR A 234 7.71 7.65 4.50
C THR A 234 7.51 8.20 3.09
N VAL A 235 7.18 7.31 2.14
CA VAL A 235 6.81 7.65 0.77
C VAL A 235 5.28 7.77 0.71
N PHE A 236 4.80 8.91 0.23
CA PHE A 236 3.39 9.20 -0.03
C PHE A 236 3.14 9.28 -1.54
N PRO A 237 1.98 8.81 -2.03
CA PRO A 237 1.52 9.07 -3.40
C PRO A 237 0.74 10.38 -3.47
N LEU A 238 0.61 10.96 -4.67
CA LEU A 238 -0.24 12.13 -4.89
C LEU A 238 -1.69 11.88 -4.47
N LYS A 239 -2.36 12.96 -4.06
CA LYS A 239 -3.78 12.98 -3.64
C LYS A 239 -4.13 12.07 -2.45
N VAL A 240 -3.16 11.51 -1.74
CA VAL A 240 -3.40 10.77 -0.48
C VAL A 240 -3.98 11.70 0.60
N ALA A 241 -4.87 11.18 1.45
CA ALA A 241 -5.48 11.96 2.53
C ALA A 241 -4.42 12.49 3.51
N ALA A 242 -4.43 13.82 3.73
CA ALA A 242 -3.38 14.54 4.46
C ALA A 242 -3.03 13.91 5.83
N PRO A 243 -1.74 13.72 6.16
CA PRO A 243 -1.35 13.04 7.38
C PRO A 243 -1.59 13.88 8.63
N VAL A 244 -1.95 13.22 9.73
CA VAL A 244 -1.95 13.81 11.07
C VAL A 244 -0.55 13.61 11.66
N VAL A 245 0.24 14.67 11.80
CA VAL A 245 1.52 14.64 12.51
C VAL A 245 1.28 14.44 14.00
N GLN A 246 2.06 13.58 14.66
CA GLN A 246 1.88 13.19 16.06
C GLN A 246 3.24 13.12 16.77
N TRP A 247 3.32 13.69 17.98
CA TRP A 247 4.55 13.71 18.77
C TRP A 247 4.28 13.60 20.28
N ASN A 248 5.27 13.12 21.00
CA ASN A 248 5.20 12.79 22.43
C ASN A 248 6.17 13.64 23.26
N ASN A 249 6.09 13.47 24.59
CA ASN A 249 6.98 14.08 25.60
C ASN A 249 6.93 15.62 25.63
N VAL A 250 5.73 16.17 25.50
CA VAL A 250 5.41 17.61 25.51
C VAL A 250 4.28 17.90 26.51
N GLN A 251 3.95 19.18 26.76
CA GLN A 251 2.93 19.58 27.74
C GLN A 251 1.85 20.47 27.14
N ASN A 252 0.72 20.59 27.85
CA ASN A 252 -0.40 21.45 27.46
C ASN A 252 0.03 22.93 27.42
N GLY A 253 -0.30 23.62 26.32
CA GLY A 253 0.05 25.02 26.12
C GLY A 253 1.45 25.27 25.52
N ASP A 254 2.17 24.21 25.13
CA ASP A 254 3.35 24.34 24.28
C ASP A 254 2.97 24.96 22.92
N GLN A 255 3.86 25.79 22.38
CA GLN A 255 3.71 26.48 21.10
C GLN A 255 4.60 25.79 20.04
N TYR A 256 4.14 25.74 18.80
CA TYR A 256 4.78 25.02 17.71
C TYR A 256 4.92 25.87 16.46
N LYS A 257 6.06 25.71 15.77
CA LYS A 257 6.25 26.07 14.37
C LYS A 257 6.45 24.77 13.62
N LEU A 258 5.54 24.46 12.71
CA LEU A 258 5.71 23.42 11.71
C LEU A 258 6.14 24.10 10.42
N HIS A 259 7.18 23.58 9.78
CA HIS A 259 7.67 24.04 8.48
C HIS A 259 7.84 22.83 7.56
N ILE A 260 7.26 22.92 6.37
CA ILE A 260 7.39 21.96 5.29
C ILE A 260 7.97 22.71 4.10
N SER A 261 8.96 22.12 3.43
CA SER A 261 9.57 22.70 2.24
C SER A 261 9.99 21.64 1.24
N GLU A 262 9.74 21.93 -0.04
CA GLU A 262 10.35 21.31 -1.22
C GLU A 262 10.85 22.44 -2.15
N GLN A 263 11.32 22.13 -3.36
CA GLN A 263 11.93 23.10 -4.27
C GLN A 263 11.06 24.35 -4.55
N PHE A 264 9.74 24.16 -4.68
CA PHE A 264 8.75 25.13 -5.17
C PHE A 264 7.62 25.48 -4.19
N TYR A 265 7.48 24.81 -3.04
CA TYR A 265 6.53 25.21 -1.98
C TYR A 265 7.23 25.29 -0.61
N ASP A 266 7.19 26.46 0.03
CA ASP A 266 7.59 26.68 1.43
C ASP A 266 6.35 27.00 2.27
N TYR A 267 6.03 26.12 3.22
CA TYR A 267 4.85 26.22 4.08
C TYR A 267 5.26 26.28 5.56
N THR A 268 4.97 27.39 6.22
CA THR A 268 5.14 27.56 7.67
C THR A 268 3.78 27.76 8.34
N ILE A 269 3.49 27.01 9.42
CA ILE A 269 2.35 27.26 10.30
C ILE A 269 2.74 27.32 11.78
N TYR A 270 2.22 28.33 12.47
CA TYR A 270 2.36 28.53 13.91
C TYR A 270 1.06 28.17 14.62
N PHE A 271 1.13 27.35 15.67
CA PHE A 271 -0.05 26.91 16.42
C PHE A 271 0.27 26.50 17.87
N THR A 272 -0.77 26.18 18.64
CA THR A 272 -0.67 25.49 19.94
C THR A 272 -1.49 24.20 19.89
N THR A 273 -1.10 23.20 20.69
CA THR A 273 -1.93 22.02 20.96
C THR A 273 -1.79 21.59 22.40
N ASN A 274 -2.77 20.81 22.88
CA ASN A 274 -2.68 20.07 24.12
C ASN A 274 -2.17 18.64 23.86
N THR A 275 -1.92 17.89 24.94
CA THR A 275 -1.61 16.46 24.88
C THR A 275 -2.89 15.62 24.77
N PRO A 276 -2.89 14.48 24.03
CA PRO A 276 -1.83 14.00 23.14
C PRO A 276 -1.61 14.94 21.95
N ALA A 277 -0.36 15.30 21.67
CA ALA A 277 -0.05 16.38 20.75
C ALA A 277 -0.05 15.91 19.29
N ARG A 278 -0.85 16.60 18.47
CA ARG A 278 -1.12 16.26 17.08
C ARG A 278 -1.37 17.54 16.25
N HIS A 279 -1.12 17.45 14.95
CA HIS A 279 -1.51 18.47 13.97
C HIS A 279 -1.93 17.79 12.67
N LEU A 280 -3.16 17.98 12.23
CA LEU A 280 -3.57 17.60 10.88
C LEU A 280 -3.07 18.70 9.92
N ILE A 281 -2.22 18.33 8.96
CA ILE A 281 -1.92 19.21 7.83
C ILE A 281 -3.22 19.47 7.07
N ASP A 282 -3.48 20.72 6.69
CA ASP A 282 -4.67 21.04 5.91
C ASP A 282 -4.67 20.32 4.55
N ALA A 283 -5.85 19.91 4.09
CA ALA A 283 -5.99 19.09 2.89
C ALA A 283 -5.61 19.84 1.60
N ALA A 284 -5.90 21.14 1.50
CA ALA A 284 -5.52 21.93 0.33
C ALA A 284 -4.01 22.21 0.31
N GLU A 285 -3.43 22.53 1.47
CA GLU A 285 -1.97 22.71 1.59
C GLU A 285 -1.21 21.41 1.29
N TRP A 286 -1.69 20.26 1.78
CA TRP A 286 -1.07 18.96 1.51
C TRP A 286 -1.12 18.59 0.02
N ILE A 287 -2.25 18.81 -0.66
CA ILE A 287 -2.35 18.62 -2.12
C ILE A 287 -1.38 19.56 -2.83
N ALA A 288 -1.36 20.85 -2.47
CA ALA A 288 -0.52 21.84 -3.13
C ALA A 288 0.99 21.56 -2.98
N ILE A 289 1.44 21.18 -1.78
CA ILE A 289 2.81 20.70 -1.53
C ILE A 289 3.12 19.42 -2.32
N SER A 290 2.15 18.50 -2.43
CA SER A 290 2.37 17.24 -3.16
C SER A 290 2.51 17.44 -4.67
N GLU A 291 1.69 18.32 -5.27
CA GLU A 291 1.61 18.52 -6.72
C GLU A 291 2.60 19.58 -7.25
N SER A 292 3.30 20.32 -6.36
CA SER A 292 4.34 21.30 -6.73
C SER A 292 5.77 20.71 -6.80
N GLY A 293 6.07 19.71 -5.95
CA GLY A 293 7.39 19.07 -5.90
C GLY A 293 7.72 18.18 -7.11
N GLN A 294 9.01 17.93 -7.35
CA GLN A 294 9.47 17.31 -8.61
C GLN A 294 9.61 15.78 -8.60
N GLY A 295 9.82 15.14 -7.44
CA GLY A 295 9.98 13.68 -7.39
C GLY A 295 10.45 13.13 -6.04
N ALA A 296 10.17 11.85 -5.79
CA ALA A 296 10.46 11.19 -4.51
C ALA A 296 11.95 11.06 -4.16
N GLN A 297 12.85 11.28 -5.12
CA GLN A 297 14.31 11.19 -4.97
C GLN A 297 14.95 12.56 -5.22
N SER A 298 14.65 13.18 -6.37
CA SER A 298 15.09 14.50 -6.80
C SER A 298 14.67 15.67 -5.89
N ASP A 299 13.47 15.61 -5.30
CA ASP A 299 12.91 16.71 -4.49
C ASP A 299 12.15 16.17 -3.25
N PRO A 300 12.89 15.67 -2.24
CA PRO A 300 12.29 15.09 -1.04
C PRO A 300 11.80 16.17 -0.08
N ILE A 301 10.58 16.00 0.41
CA ILE A 301 9.93 16.93 1.34
C ILE A 301 10.71 17.00 2.66
N SER A 302 11.25 18.19 2.95
CA SER A 302 11.86 18.54 4.22
C SER A 302 10.77 18.98 5.21
N PHE A 303 10.58 18.22 6.29
CA PHE A 303 9.68 18.55 7.38
C PHE A 303 10.49 18.94 8.63
N THR A 304 10.13 20.04 9.29
CA THR A 304 10.67 20.39 10.60
C THR A 304 9.57 20.79 11.58
N LEU A 305 9.65 20.30 12.82
CA LEU A 305 8.78 20.70 13.92
C LEU A 305 9.63 21.30 15.04
N GLN A 306 9.42 22.58 15.30
CA GLN A 306 10.10 23.34 16.35
C GLN A 306 9.12 23.62 17.50
N ARG A 307 9.59 23.47 18.74
CA ARG A 307 8.77 23.68 19.94
C ARG A 307 9.28 24.83 20.79
N LYS A 308 8.33 25.58 21.35
CA LYS A 308 8.56 26.58 22.39
C LYS A 308 7.73 26.23 23.64
N SER A 309 8.40 26.12 24.77
CA SER A 309 7.84 25.61 26.03
C SER A 309 8.38 26.42 27.22
N GLY A 310 7.50 26.86 28.12
CA GLY A 310 7.90 27.66 29.30
C GLY A 310 8.59 28.99 28.97
N GLY A 311 8.47 29.49 27.74
CA GLY A 311 9.20 30.66 27.22
C GLY A 311 10.50 30.33 26.48
N ASN A 312 11.09 29.14 26.69
CA ASN A 312 12.26 28.68 25.96
C ASN A 312 11.85 28.16 24.57
N LEU A 313 12.66 28.49 23.56
CA LEU A 313 12.54 27.96 22.19
C LEU A 313 13.65 26.93 21.96
N TYR A 314 13.30 25.75 21.44
CA TYR A 314 14.25 24.69 21.12
C TYR A 314 14.59 24.64 19.63
N GLU A 315 15.62 23.87 19.26
CA GLU A 315 15.92 23.53 17.87
C GLU A 315 14.81 22.62 17.29
N SER A 316 14.71 22.59 15.96
CA SER A 316 13.71 21.75 15.28
C SER A 316 14.06 20.26 15.35
N VAL A 317 13.03 19.43 15.49
CA VAL A 317 13.11 18.01 15.14
C VAL A 317 12.78 17.88 13.65
N ASN A 318 13.68 17.32 12.87
CA ASN A 318 13.57 17.22 11.41
C ASN A 318 13.11 15.82 10.99
N GLN A 319 12.38 15.73 9.89
CA GLN A 319 12.06 14.50 9.16
C GLN A 319 12.20 14.74 7.65
N THR A 320 12.50 13.69 6.89
CA THR A 320 12.39 13.67 5.44
C THR A 320 11.21 12.78 5.06
N TRP A 321 10.33 13.27 4.19
CA TRP A 321 9.28 12.49 3.52
C TRP A 321 9.48 12.55 2.00
N ARG A 322 8.82 11.67 1.26
CA ARG A 322 9.00 11.57 -0.19
C ARG A 322 7.65 11.56 -0.89
N MET A 323 7.52 12.32 -1.97
CA MET A 323 6.30 12.34 -2.78
C MET A 323 6.53 11.59 -4.08
N ALA A 324 5.95 10.40 -4.19
CA ALA A 324 5.86 9.69 -5.45
C ALA A 324 4.84 10.43 -6.33
N GLN A 325 5.29 10.92 -7.47
CA GLN A 325 4.54 11.82 -8.35
C GLN A 325 3.46 11.11 -9.19
N ALA A 326 2.67 10.24 -8.55
CA ALA A 326 1.50 9.62 -9.14
C ALA A 326 0.46 9.34 -8.04
N ARG A 327 -0.82 9.43 -8.40
CA ARG A 327 -1.94 9.00 -7.54
C ARG A 327 -1.99 7.47 -7.47
N LEU A 328 -2.65 6.93 -6.44
CA LEU A 328 -3.09 5.53 -6.45
C LEU A 328 -4.54 5.43 -6.95
N PRO A 329 -4.80 4.85 -8.13
CA PRO A 329 -6.15 4.65 -8.62
C PRO A 329 -6.87 3.53 -7.86
N GLY A 330 -8.19 3.64 -7.75
CA GLY A 330 -9.05 2.64 -7.12
C GLY A 330 -9.17 2.74 -5.60
N ARG A 331 -9.66 1.66 -4.99
CA ARG A 331 -10.01 1.62 -3.56
C ARG A 331 -9.63 0.31 -2.88
N VAL A 332 -9.49 0.39 -1.56
CA VAL A 332 -9.27 -0.76 -0.68
C VAL A 332 -10.63 -1.24 -0.16
N TYR A 333 -11.03 -2.45 -0.54
CA TYR A 333 -12.19 -3.17 0.01
C TYR A 333 -11.73 -4.01 1.20
N TYR A 334 -12.38 -3.87 2.36
CA TYR A 334 -12.01 -4.57 3.60
C TYR A 334 -13.24 -4.91 4.46
N TRP A 335 -13.03 -5.75 5.48
CA TRP A 335 -14.08 -6.09 6.45
C TRP A 335 -13.71 -5.53 7.83
N GLU A 336 -14.66 -4.87 8.48
CA GLU A 336 -14.61 -4.58 9.92
C GLU A 336 -15.24 -5.73 10.70
N LEU A 337 -14.46 -6.38 11.58
CA LEU A 337 -14.97 -7.44 12.45
C LEU A 337 -16.02 -6.91 13.46
N PRO A 338 -17.01 -7.74 13.85
CA PRO A 338 -18.07 -7.38 14.79
C PRO A 338 -17.62 -6.68 16.09
N GLY A 339 -18.44 -5.73 16.55
CA GLY A 339 -18.64 -5.51 17.98
C GLY A 339 -17.54 -4.77 18.75
N GLN A 340 -16.89 -3.76 18.15
CA GLN A 340 -15.95 -2.86 18.87
C GLN A 340 -16.32 -1.37 18.81
N CYS A 341 -16.90 -0.86 17.72
CA CYS A 341 -17.39 0.53 17.62
C CYS A 341 -18.82 0.77 18.12
N GLY A 342 -19.55 -0.28 18.51
CA GLY A 342 -21.02 -0.22 18.61
C GLY A 342 -21.74 -0.21 17.26
N GLY A 343 -21.00 -0.42 16.16
CA GLY A 343 -21.54 -0.70 14.83
C GLY A 343 -22.22 -2.07 14.73
N ASN A 344 -22.53 -2.48 13.51
CA ASN A 344 -23.29 -3.69 13.21
C ASN A 344 -22.74 -4.92 13.97
N ALA A 345 -23.62 -5.64 14.68
CA ALA A 345 -23.27 -6.85 15.44
C ALA A 345 -22.75 -8.00 14.55
N ASN A 346 -22.82 -7.84 13.23
CA ASN A 346 -22.34 -8.77 12.22
C ASN A 346 -21.05 -8.29 11.51
N GLY A 347 -20.48 -7.14 11.91
CA GLY A 347 -19.41 -6.45 11.18
C GLY A 347 -19.92 -5.66 9.97
N ARG A 348 -19.01 -4.98 9.26
CA ARG A 348 -19.33 -4.12 8.10
C ARG A 348 -18.39 -4.40 6.93
N VAL A 349 -18.91 -4.56 5.71
CA VAL A 349 -18.07 -4.57 4.51
C VAL A 349 -17.87 -3.13 4.04
N LEU A 350 -16.61 -2.70 4.00
CA LEU A 350 -16.22 -1.30 3.85
C LEU A 350 -15.31 -1.15 2.62
N SER A 351 -15.34 0.02 2.00
CA SER A 351 -14.38 0.39 0.97
C SER A 351 -13.89 1.82 1.19
N ILE A 352 -12.62 2.08 0.89
CA ILE A 352 -12.01 3.40 1.07
C ILE A 352 -10.87 3.64 0.07
N LYS A 353 -10.82 4.82 -0.55
CA LYS A 353 -9.70 5.26 -1.39
C LYS A 353 -8.56 5.83 -0.53
N PRO A 354 -7.29 5.75 -0.95
CA PRO A 354 -6.19 6.43 -0.25
C PRO A 354 -6.35 7.95 -0.11
N SER A 355 -7.19 8.57 -0.96
CA SER A 355 -7.56 9.99 -0.93
C SER A 355 -8.71 10.33 0.03
N GLU A 356 -9.45 9.35 0.53
CA GLU A 356 -10.66 9.56 1.33
C GLU A 356 -10.34 9.67 2.83
N ALA A 357 -11.17 10.45 3.55
CA ALA A 357 -11.04 10.66 4.99
C ALA A 357 -12.09 9.90 5.82
N GLN A 358 -12.95 9.10 5.17
CA GLN A 358 -14.01 8.27 5.76
C GLN A 358 -14.23 7.04 4.88
N ALA A 359 -14.54 5.87 5.45
CA ALA A 359 -14.87 4.67 4.69
C ALA A 359 -16.37 4.61 4.32
N ASN A 360 -16.68 3.99 3.17
CA ASN A 360 -18.05 3.74 2.70
C ASN A 360 -18.49 2.28 3.00
N GLU A 361 -19.63 2.10 3.68
CA GLU A 361 -20.30 0.79 3.83
C GLU A 361 -21.12 0.48 2.57
N PHE A 362 -20.43 0.00 1.53
CA PHE A 362 -20.98 -0.16 0.18
C PHE A 362 -22.11 -1.21 0.07
N PHE A 363 -22.29 -2.09 1.06
CA PHE A 363 -23.30 -3.14 1.02
C PHE A 363 -23.76 -3.57 2.42
N GLN A 364 -25.09 -3.72 2.64
CA GLN A 364 -25.67 -4.14 3.94
C GLN A 364 -26.46 -5.48 3.86
N PRO A 365 -25.78 -6.64 3.73
CA PRO A 365 -26.42 -7.95 3.49
C PRO A 365 -26.97 -8.75 4.71
N GLY A 366 -27.13 -8.14 5.89
CA GLY A 366 -28.01 -8.69 6.96
C GLY A 366 -27.61 -10.04 7.61
N GLY A 367 -26.33 -10.26 7.88
CA GLY A 367 -25.79 -11.44 8.60
C GLY A 367 -24.29 -11.27 8.79
N CYS A 368 -23.58 -12.23 9.39
CA CYS A 368 -22.11 -12.21 9.52
C CYS A 368 -21.40 -12.57 8.20
N TRP A 369 -20.20 -12.00 8.00
CA TRP A 369 -19.37 -12.21 6.81
C TRP A 369 -18.07 -12.93 7.17
N GLY A 370 -17.35 -13.37 6.14
CA GLY A 370 -15.97 -13.84 6.25
C GLY A 370 -15.08 -13.14 5.24
N CYS A 371 -14.08 -13.86 4.74
CA CYS A 371 -13.16 -13.32 3.74
C CYS A 371 -13.87 -12.99 2.42
N HIS A 372 -13.34 -11.98 1.73
CA HIS A 372 -13.72 -11.57 0.39
C HIS A 372 -12.52 -11.55 -0.55
N THR A 373 -12.77 -11.23 -1.81
CA THR A 373 -11.80 -10.86 -2.85
C THR A 373 -12.54 -10.02 -3.91
N VAL A 374 -11.82 -9.31 -4.77
CA VAL A 374 -12.40 -8.39 -5.76
C VAL A 374 -11.89 -8.75 -7.16
N SER A 375 -12.75 -8.68 -8.17
CA SER A 375 -12.38 -8.92 -9.56
C SER A 375 -11.43 -7.83 -10.07
N ARG A 376 -10.62 -8.17 -11.08
CA ARG A 376 -9.53 -7.28 -11.55
C ARG A 376 -10.03 -5.96 -12.16
N ASP A 377 -11.26 -5.94 -12.63
CA ASP A 377 -12.01 -4.77 -13.14
C ASP A 377 -12.69 -3.92 -12.04
N GLY A 378 -12.58 -4.33 -10.77
CA GLY A 378 -13.19 -3.64 -9.63
C GLY A 378 -14.71 -3.83 -9.50
N ARG A 379 -15.37 -4.55 -10.41
CA ARG A 379 -16.86 -4.58 -10.51
C ARG A 379 -17.53 -5.60 -9.60
N THR A 380 -16.85 -6.69 -9.24
CA THR A 380 -17.45 -7.81 -8.49
C THR A 380 -16.64 -8.12 -7.24
N VAL A 381 -17.29 -8.13 -6.07
CA VAL A 381 -16.72 -8.67 -4.83
C VAL A 381 -17.26 -10.08 -4.63
N ALA A 382 -16.39 -11.10 -4.58
CA ALA A 382 -16.76 -12.42 -4.09
C ALA A 382 -16.55 -12.46 -2.58
N ALA A 383 -17.51 -12.98 -1.84
CA ALA A 383 -17.48 -13.01 -0.37
C ALA A 383 -18.16 -14.28 0.16
N VAL A 384 -17.91 -14.59 1.44
CA VAL A 384 -18.54 -15.71 2.15
C VAL A 384 -19.39 -15.21 3.32
N ARG A 385 -20.50 -15.90 3.58
CA ARG A 385 -21.41 -15.61 4.71
C ARG A 385 -21.16 -16.59 5.85
N ASP A 386 -20.96 -16.09 7.06
CA ASP A 386 -20.85 -16.94 8.24
C ASP A 386 -22.25 -17.41 8.67
N ASN A 387 -22.65 -18.55 8.09
CA ASN A 387 -23.95 -19.19 8.27
C ASN A 387 -23.81 -20.71 8.10
N GLY A 388 -22.85 -21.30 8.82
CA GLY A 388 -22.53 -22.74 8.78
C GLY A 388 -21.34 -23.09 7.87
N SER A 389 -20.71 -24.24 8.12
CA SER A 389 -19.55 -24.74 7.36
C SER A 389 -19.99 -25.73 6.26
N PRO A 390 -19.42 -25.66 5.03
CA PRO A 390 -18.49 -24.64 4.55
C PRO A 390 -19.23 -23.31 4.25
N PHE A 391 -18.59 -22.16 4.54
CA PHE A 391 -19.28 -20.85 4.53
C PHE A 391 -19.86 -20.52 3.14
N PRO A 392 -21.19 -20.33 3.01
CA PRO A 392 -21.83 -20.10 1.71
C PRO A 392 -21.23 -18.90 0.97
N THR A 393 -20.80 -19.16 -0.27
CA THR A 393 -20.19 -18.17 -1.17
C THR A 393 -21.23 -17.46 -1.99
N PHE A 394 -20.99 -16.19 -2.27
CA PHE A 394 -21.80 -15.34 -3.13
C PHE A 394 -20.96 -14.21 -3.73
N THR A 395 -21.56 -13.45 -4.64
CA THR A 395 -20.96 -12.26 -5.25
C THR A 395 -21.81 -11.02 -5.01
N ILE A 396 -21.16 -9.85 -5.02
CA ILE A 396 -21.75 -8.51 -4.94
C ILE A 396 -21.31 -7.78 -6.22
N ASP A 397 -22.26 -7.23 -6.97
CA ASP A 397 -21.97 -6.25 -8.02
C ASP A 397 -21.84 -4.87 -7.37
N VAL A 398 -20.62 -4.33 -7.41
CA VAL A 398 -20.25 -3.01 -6.88
C VAL A 398 -20.06 -1.97 -7.99
N SER A 399 -20.41 -2.31 -9.25
CA SER A 399 -20.56 -1.33 -10.34
C SER A 399 -21.92 -0.61 -10.31
N GLN A 400 -22.81 -0.98 -9.39
CA GLN A 400 -24.06 -0.29 -9.07
C GLN A 400 -23.92 0.47 -7.73
N GLU A 401 -24.63 1.60 -7.59
CA GLU A 401 -24.72 2.37 -6.34
C GLU A 401 -26.21 2.58 -5.98
N PRO A 402 -26.71 1.98 -4.88
CA PRO A 402 -26.02 1.07 -3.96
C PRO A 402 -25.68 -0.28 -4.61
N ALA A 403 -24.65 -0.95 -4.09
CA ALA A 403 -24.24 -2.27 -4.56
C ALA A 403 -25.35 -3.33 -4.37
N VAL A 404 -25.36 -4.34 -5.23
CA VAL A 404 -26.40 -5.38 -5.27
C VAL A 404 -25.82 -6.79 -5.25
N TYR A 405 -26.62 -7.81 -4.97
CA TYR A 405 -26.17 -9.19 -5.14
C TYR A 405 -25.87 -9.51 -6.62
N GLY A 406 -24.69 -10.04 -6.88
CA GLY A 406 -24.26 -10.51 -8.20
C GLY A 406 -24.75 -11.93 -8.54
N ASN A 407 -24.13 -12.54 -9.54
CA ASN A 407 -24.57 -13.79 -10.15
C ASN A 407 -24.49 -15.03 -9.23
N ILE A 408 -23.41 -15.20 -8.46
CA ILE A 408 -23.36 -16.26 -7.43
C ILE A 408 -24.23 -15.85 -6.24
N GLN A 409 -25.29 -16.61 -6.01
CA GLN A 409 -26.18 -16.48 -4.85
C GLN A 409 -25.79 -17.47 -3.73
N PRO A 410 -26.00 -17.15 -2.44
CA PRO A 410 -25.62 -18.03 -1.33
C PRO A 410 -26.27 -19.42 -1.42
N ASN A 411 -25.47 -20.45 -1.69
CA ASN A 411 -25.92 -21.82 -1.93
C ASN A 411 -25.34 -22.79 -0.86
N PRO A 412 -26.15 -23.61 -0.17
CA PRO A 412 -25.68 -24.58 0.84
C PRO A 412 -24.64 -25.61 0.37
N GLY A 413 -24.43 -25.79 -0.94
CA GLY A 413 -23.37 -26.66 -1.49
C GLY A 413 -22.11 -25.93 -1.98
N LEU A 414 -22.17 -24.61 -2.18
CA LEU A 414 -21.07 -23.81 -2.71
C LEU A 414 -20.51 -22.90 -1.61
N GLY A 415 -19.67 -23.49 -0.76
CA GLY A 415 -18.99 -22.77 0.32
C GLY A 415 -17.49 -23.04 0.40
N GLY A 416 -16.78 -22.15 1.08
CA GLY A 416 -15.33 -22.14 1.26
C GLY A 416 -14.91 -21.02 2.21
N THR A 417 -13.60 -20.74 2.37
CA THR A 417 -13.16 -19.53 3.10
C THR A 417 -12.45 -18.54 2.18
N PHE A 418 -11.44 -18.99 1.45
CA PHE A 418 -10.59 -18.10 0.65
C PHE A 418 -10.87 -18.23 -0.85
N SER A 419 -10.72 -17.12 -1.58
CA SER A 419 -10.82 -17.12 -3.04
C SER A 419 -10.05 -16.00 -3.71
N ALA A 420 -9.75 -16.16 -4.99
CA ALA A 420 -9.24 -15.12 -5.90
C ALA A 420 -9.94 -15.24 -7.27
N PHE A 421 -10.26 -14.10 -7.89
CA PHE A 421 -10.73 -14.08 -9.28
C PHE A 421 -9.56 -14.31 -10.25
N ASN A 422 -9.88 -14.80 -11.45
CA ASN A 422 -8.95 -14.76 -12.59
C ASN A 422 -8.95 -13.36 -13.26
N GLN A 423 -8.11 -13.20 -14.30
CA GLN A 423 -7.84 -11.94 -14.98
C GLN A 423 -9.09 -11.22 -15.53
N ASP A 424 -10.09 -11.96 -16.01
CA ASP A 424 -11.31 -11.42 -16.62
C ASP A 424 -12.55 -11.53 -15.72
N GLY A 425 -12.39 -11.96 -14.46
CA GLY A 425 -13.49 -12.14 -13.52
C GLY A 425 -14.49 -13.25 -13.85
N THR A 426 -14.34 -14.00 -14.96
CA THR A 426 -15.27 -15.09 -15.34
C THR A 426 -15.11 -16.34 -14.48
N LYS A 427 -14.05 -16.42 -13.66
CA LYS A 427 -13.72 -17.57 -12.81
C LYS A 427 -13.26 -17.15 -11.43
N LEU A 428 -13.60 -17.96 -10.45
CA LEU A 428 -13.17 -17.83 -9.06
C LEU A 428 -12.40 -19.09 -8.66
N LEU A 429 -11.11 -18.94 -8.32
CA LEU A 429 -10.33 -19.98 -7.66
C LEU A 429 -10.66 -19.92 -6.16
N GLN A 430 -11.27 -20.96 -5.61
CA GLN A 430 -11.75 -20.99 -4.24
C GLN A 430 -11.22 -22.19 -3.47
N SER A 431 -10.73 -21.97 -2.25
CA SER A 431 -10.52 -23.02 -1.25
C SER A 431 -11.85 -23.43 -0.62
N ASN A 432 -12.23 -24.71 -0.75
CA ASN A 432 -13.50 -25.25 -0.27
C ASN A 432 -13.56 -25.48 1.26
N ASP A 433 -12.71 -24.79 2.02
CA ASP A 433 -12.28 -25.12 3.39
C ASP A 433 -13.38 -25.74 4.27
N PRO A 434 -13.35 -27.06 4.50
CA PRO A 434 -14.04 -27.65 5.63
C PRO A 434 -13.27 -27.30 6.92
N ALA A 435 -13.80 -27.67 8.09
CA ALA A 435 -13.08 -27.59 9.37
C ALA A 435 -11.88 -28.60 9.49
N ASN A 436 -11.27 -28.99 8.36
CA ASN A 436 -10.21 -29.99 8.26
C ASN A 436 -9.26 -29.67 7.09
N ALA A 437 -8.23 -28.86 7.34
CA ALA A 437 -7.35 -28.26 6.33
C ALA A 437 -6.60 -29.28 5.46
N VAL A 438 -6.19 -30.44 5.99
CA VAL A 438 -5.63 -31.55 5.17
C VAL A 438 -6.59 -32.06 4.08
N SER A 439 -7.87 -31.69 4.12
CA SER A 439 -8.87 -31.98 3.08
C SER A 439 -9.39 -30.74 2.33
N SER A 440 -8.80 -29.54 2.56
CA SER A 440 -9.07 -28.37 1.70
C SER A 440 -8.58 -28.64 0.28
N LEU A 441 -9.44 -28.29 -0.68
CA LEU A 441 -9.24 -28.36 -2.12
C LEU A 441 -9.46 -26.97 -2.72
N LEU A 442 -8.57 -26.56 -3.61
CA LEU A 442 -8.84 -25.42 -4.49
C LEU A 442 -9.72 -25.86 -5.66
N ARG A 443 -10.76 -25.09 -5.97
CA ARG A 443 -11.72 -25.33 -7.07
C ARG A 443 -11.74 -24.14 -8.02
N VAL A 444 -11.86 -24.37 -9.32
CA VAL A 444 -12.29 -23.30 -10.26
C VAL A 444 -13.82 -23.32 -10.34
N ILE A 445 -14.43 -22.16 -10.14
CA ILE A 445 -15.88 -21.93 -10.18
C ILE A 445 -16.20 -20.90 -11.28
N ASP A 446 -17.25 -21.15 -12.05
CA ASP A 446 -17.86 -20.20 -13.00
C ASP A 446 -18.59 -19.07 -12.24
N THR A 447 -18.22 -17.81 -12.47
CA THR A 447 -18.79 -16.68 -11.72
C THR A 447 -20.18 -16.26 -12.20
N MET A 448 -20.64 -16.73 -13.36
CA MET A 448 -21.97 -16.42 -13.90
C MET A 448 -23.07 -17.32 -13.32
N ASN A 449 -22.73 -18.47 -12.73
CA ASN A 449 -23.71 -19.46 -12.27
C ASN A 449 -23.29 -20.33 -11.06
N GLY A 450 -22.04 -20.24 -10.61
CA GLY A 450 -21.53 -21.02 -9.47
C GLY A 450 -21.17 -22.48 -9.77
N ALA A 451 -21.13 -22.90 -11.05
CA ALA A 451 -20.73 -24.25 -11.41
C ALA A 451 -19.25 -24.51 -11.14
N ILE A 452 -18.93 -25.65 -10.52
CA ILE A 452 -17.55 -26.09 -10.30
C ILE A 452 -17.00 -26.63 -11.63
N LEU A 453 -16.11 -25.86 -12.26
CA LEU A 453 -15.42 -26.21 -13.51
C LEU A 453 -14.26 -27.18 -13.27
N ASN A 454 -13.56 -27.03 -12.14
CA ASN A 454 -12.55 -27.98 -11.67
C ASN A 454 -12.72 -28.21 -10.15
N PRO A 455 -12.97 -29.45 -9.68
CA PRO A 455 -13.15 -29.75 -8.26
C PRO A 455 -11.84 -29.90 -7.45
N ASN A 456 -10.68 -30.00 -8.10
CA ASN A 456 -9.37 -29.95 -7.44
C ASN A 456 -8.29 -29.46 -8.42
N VAL A 457 -7.85 -28.21 -8.25
CA VAL A 457 -6.85 -27.57 -9.11
C VAL A 457 -5.43 -27.99 -8.78
N LEU A 458 -5.10 -28.12 -7.49
CA LEU A 458 -3.79 -28.54 -7.01
C LEU A 458 -3.90 -29.92 -6.34
N GLN A 459 -3.76 -29.97 -5.02
CA GLN A 459 -3.80 -31.17 -4.20
C GLN A 459 -4.57 -30.89 -2.90
N THR A 460 -4.94 -31.97 -2.21
CA THR A 460 -5.47 -31.92 -0.83
C THR A 460 -4.49 -31.19 0.10
N GLY A 461 -5.00 -30.29 0.93
CA GLY A 461 -4.18 -29.51 1.85
C GLY A 461 -3.63 -28.24 1.23
N CYS A 462 -4.39 -27.59 0.33
CA CYS A 462 -4.09 -26.27 -0.23
C CYS A 462 -5.25 -25.28 0.02
N GLY A 463 -4.91 -24.01 0.22
CA GLY A 463 -5.83 -22.91 0.51
C GLY A 463 -5.17 -21.55 0.25
N GLU A 464 -5.82 -20.46 0.67
CA GLU A 464 -5.35 -19.07 0.49
C GLU A 464 -4.84 -18.79 -0.95
N PRO A 465 -5.70 -18.97 -1.98
CA PRO A 465 -5.29 -18.82 -3.36
C PRO A 465 -5.12 -17.36 -3.78
N ALA A 466 -4.26 -17.16 -4.78
CA ALA A 466 -4.17 -15.97 -5.61
C ALA A 466 -4.06 -16.37 -7.09
N TRP A 467 -4.48 -15.48 -7.98
CA TRP A 467 -4.32 -15.60 -9.44
C TRP A 467 -3.47 -14.41 -9.92
N SER A 468 -2.62 -14.62 -10.93
CA SER A 468 -1.85 -13.53 -11.54
C SER A 468 -2.76 -12.59 -12.36
N PRO A 469 -2.46 -11.28 -12.41
CA PRO A 469 -3.18 -10.30 -13.26
C PRO A 469 -3.35 -10.69 -14.73
N ASP A 470 -2.41 -11.43 -15.33
CA ASP A 470 -2.46 -11.93 -16.71
C ASP A 470 -3.25 -13.25 -16.86
N GLY A 471 -3.62 -13.88 -15.75
CA GLY A 471 -4.32 -15.17 -15.70
C GLY A 471 -3.44 -16.41 -15.86
N THR A 472 -2.13 -16.27 -16.15
CA THR A 472 -1.24 -17.37 -16.54
C THR A 472 -0.68 -18.19 -15.38
N LYS A 473 -0.78 -17.72 -14.14
CA LYS A 473 -0.28 -18.41 -12.94
C LYS A 473 -1.27 -18.32 -11.78
N ILE A 474 -1.24 -19.32 -10.91
CA ILE A 474 -1.87 -19.27 -9.59
C ILE A 474 -0.83 -19.49 -8.49
N ALA A 475 -1.09 -18.91 -7.32
CA ALA A 475 -0.33 -19.16 -6.10
C ALA A 475 -1.27 -19.64 -4.98
N ALA A 476 -0.76 -20.42 -4.04
CA ALA A 476 -1.53 -20.92 -2.89
C ALA A 476 -0.61 -21.34 -1.75
N THR A 477 -1.11 -21.35 -0.52
CA THR A 477 -0.42 -22.02 0.60
C THR A 477 -0.87 -23.47 0.67
N CYS A 478 0.07 -24.40 0.81
CA CYS A 478 -0.15 -25.84 0.63
C CYS A 478 0.61 -26.69 1.67
N GLY A 479 0.27 -27.97 1.77
CA GLY A 479 1.01 -28.93 2.60
C GLY A 479 0.71 -28.81 4.10
N TYR A 480 -0.50 -28.35 4.45
CA TYR A 480 -0.96 -28.25 5.84
C TYR A 480 -0.83 -29.60 6.58
N PRO A 481 -0.27 -29.63 7.81
CA PRO A 481 0.07 -30.90 8.48
C PRO A 481 -1.05 -31.52 9.32
N GLY A 482 -2.20 -30.84 9.50
CA GLY A 482 -3.27 -31.31 10.39
C GLY A 482 -4.67 -30.82 10.04
N GLY A 483 -5.65 -31.29 10.82
CA GLY A 483 -7.03 -30.82 10.77
C GLY A 483 -7.25 -29.48 11.47
N GLY A 484 -8.51 -29.04 11.59
CA GLY A 484 -8.85 -27.65 11.91
C GLY A 484 -8.91 -26.79 10.65
N TRP A 485 -9.13 -25.48 10.79
CA TRP A 485 -9.23 -24.57 9.64
C TRP A 485 -7.86 -24.22 9.03
N THR A 486 -7.86 -23.82 7.77
CA THR A 486 -6.66 -23.34 7.04
C THR A 486 -5.96 -22.17 7.76
N PHE A 487 -6.73 -21.20 8.26
CA PHE A 487 -6.16 -20.08 9.02
C PHE A 487 -5.60 -20.44 10.39
N ASP A 488 -5.89 -21.64 10.93
CA ASP A 488 -5.30 -22.14 12.17
C ASP A 488 -4.00 -22.93 11.94
N GLN A 489 -3.66 -23.27 10.69
CA GLN A 489 -2.49 -24.10 10.36
C GLN A 489 -1.18 -23.33 10.56
N ASN A 490 -0.29 -23.83 11.41
CA ASN A 490 1.00 -23.18 11.71
C ASN A 490 2.13 -23.52 10.73
N GLN A 491 1.88 -24.35 9.71
CA GLN A 491 2.86 -24.71 8.68
C GLN A 491 2.16 -24.83 7.32
N ALA A 492 2.78 -24.24 6.29
CA ALA A 492 2.43 -24.41 4.89
C ALA A 492 3.62 -24.02 4.02
N ASP A 493 3.74 -24.61 2.84
CA ASP A 493 4.66 -24.22 1.77
C ASP A 493 3.91 -23.27 0.81
N LEU A 494 4.55 -22.21 0.29
CA LEU A 494 4.00 -21.40 -0.79
C LEU A 494 4.27 -22.10 -2.12
N VAL A 495 3.20 -22.35 -2.88
CA VAL A 495 3.21 -23.05 -4.16
C VAL A 495 2.74 -22.10 -5.26
N VAL A 496 3.38 -22.20 -6.43
CA VAL A 496 2.93 -21.61 -7.70
C VAL A 496 2.66 -22.74 -8.70
N ALA A 497 1.71 -22.54 -9.61
CA ALA A 497 1.47 -23.41 -10.76
C ALA A 497 1.07 -22.57 -11.99
N ASP A 498 1.42 -23.05 -13.18
CA ASP A 498 1.04 -22.42 -14.45
C ASP A 498 -0.40 -22.81 -14.81
N VAL A 499 -1.20 -21.86 -15.27
CA VAL A 499 -2.57 -22.06 -15.74
C VAL A 499 -2.56 -22.42 -17.22
N ASN A 500 -3.22 -23.52 -17.56
CA ASN A 500 -3.30 -23.98 -18.94
C ASN A 500 -4.29 -23.09 -19.75
N PRO A 501 -4.23 -23.07 -21.09
CA PRO A 501 -5.08 -22.20 -21.92
C PRO A 501 -6.60 -22.43 -21.85
N ASP A 502 -7.09 -23.37 -21.03
CA ASP A 502 -8.51 -23.54 -20.70
C ASP A 502 -8.97 -22.65 -19.52
N GLY A 503 -8.04 -22.06 -18.76
CA GLY A 503 -8.32 -21.29 -17.54
C GLY A 503 -8.89 -22.14 -16.39
N ILE A 504 -8.77 -23.46 -16.45
CA ILE A 504 -9.49 -24.43 -15.59
C ILE A 504 -8.53 -25.49 -15.03
N THR A 505 -7.52 -25.89 -15.80
CA THR A 505 -6.48 -26.83 -15.39
C THR A 505 -5.11 -26.15 -15.26
N VAL A 506 -4.18 -26.78 -14.55
CA VAL A 506 -2.85 -26.23 -14.27
C VAL A 506 -1.74 -27.25 -14.56
N SER A 507 -0.50 -26.77 -14.63
CA SER A 507 0.71 -27.57 -14.79
C SER A 507 1.89 -26.95 -14.00
N ASN A 508 3.07 -27.58 -14.08
CA ASN A 508 4.33 -27.05 -13.52
C ASN A 508 4.32 -26.64 -12.03
N GLN A 509 3.50 -27.30 -11.19
CA GLN A 509 3.37 -27.01 -9.77
C GLN A 509 4.73 -27.06 -9.04
N LYS A 510 5.10 -25.97 -8.36
CA LYS A 510 6.42 -25.72 -7.76
C LYS A 510 6.27 -25.10 -6.38
N ILE A 511 7.00 -25.61 -5.37
CA ILE A 511 7.18 -24.90 -4.09
C ILE A 511 8.20 -23.78 -4.31
N ILE A 512 7.82 -22.53 -4.04
CA ILE A 512 8.70 -21.36 -4.16
C ILE A 512 9.18 -20.81 -2.81
N VAL A 513 8.41 -20.97 -1.72
CA VAL A 513 8.85 -20.64 -0.36
C VAL A 513 8.45 -21.76 0.60
N PRO A 514 9.39 -22.61 1.06
CA PRO A 514 9.06 -23.73 1.94
C PRO A 514 8.84 -23.30 3.40
N LYS A 515 8.02 -24.09 4.09
CA LYS A 515 7.48 -23.84 5.45
C LYS A 515 8.51 -23.61 6.54
N GLY A 516 9.73 -24.12 6.38
CA GLY A 516 10.77 -24.14 7.42
C GLY A 516 11.89 -23.11 7.27
N ASN A 517 11.90 -22.30 6.19
CA ASN A 517 13.04 -21.42 5.89
C ASN A 517 13.10 -20.13 6.74
N ASP A 518 12.02 -19.77 7.45
CA ASP A 518 11.99 -18.59 8.33
C ASP A 518 10.88 -18.75 9.40
N VAL A 519 10.83 -17.83 10.36
CA VAL A 519 9.82 -17.75 11.41
C VAL A 519 8.44 -17.46 10.79
N GLY A 520 7.45 -18.26 11.18
CA GLY A 520 6.09 -18.18 10.62
C GLY A 520 5.95 -18.85 9.24
N ARG A 521 4.73 -19.24 8.88
CA ARG A 521 4.44 -19.83 7.55
C ARG A 521 4.11 -18.74 6.53
N PRO A 522 4.39 -18.91 5.22
CA PRO A 522 3.74 -18.09 4.20
C PRO A 522 2.22 -18.12 4.36
N ALA A 523 1.58 -16.96 4.15
CA ALA A 523 0.15 -16.73 4.24
C ALA A 523 -0.27 -15.57 3.33
N TYR A 524 -1.48 -15.64 2.76
CA TYR A 524 -2.05 -14.63 1.84
C TYR A 524 -1.03 -14.14 0.78
N PRO A 525 -0.68 -15.00 -0.20
CA PRO A 525 0.08 -14.54 -1.35
C PRO A 525 -0.74 -13.56 -2.20
N ASN A 526 -0.09 -12.60 -2.83
CA ASN A 526 -0.71 -11.72 -3.81
C ASN A 526 0.32 -11.33 -4.89
N PHE A 527 -0.07 -11.39 -6.16
CA PHE A 527 0.80 -11.08 -7.30
C PHE A 527 0.91 -9.58 -7.55
N SER A 528 2.11 -9.11 -7.91
CA SER A 528 2.32 -7.74 -8.41
C SER A 528 1.55 -7.50 -9.70
N PRO A 529 1.20 -6.24 -10.03
CA PRO A 529 0.44 -5.91 -11.24
C PRO A 529 1.15 -6.33 -12.55
N GLY A 530 2.49 -6.37 -12.57
CA GLY A 530 3.28 -6.88 -13.69
C GLY A 530 3.49 -8.40 -13.73
N ASN A 531 2.92 -9.16 -12.78
CA ASN A 531 3.02 -10.62 -12.66
C ASN A 531 4.41 -11.16 -12.28
N GLU A 532 5.40 -10.32 -11.95
CA GLU A 532 6.79 -10.77 -11.76
C GLU A 532 7.18 -11.04 -10.29
N TRP A 533 6.42 -10.51 -9.32
CA TRP A 533 6.61 -10.72 -7.88
C TRP A 533 5.35 -11.26 -7.18
N ILE A 534 5.55 -11.91 -6.03
CA ILE A 534 4.50 -12.24 -5.05
C ILE A 534 4.88 -11.61 -3.71
N VAL A 535 3.96 -10.83 -3.14
CA VAL A 535 4.02 -10.38 -1.74
C VAL A 535 3.25 -11.35 -0.86
N PHE A 536 3.73 -11.62 0.35
CA PHE A 536 3.06 -12.53 1.30
C PHE A 536 3.40 -12.19 2.76
N GLY A 537 2.56 -12.62 3.70
CA GLY A 537 2.85 -12.53 5.13
C GLY A 537 3.54 -13.79 5.67
N ARG A 538 4.34 -13.65 6.74
CA ARG A 538 4.80 -14.77 7.58
C ARG A 538 4.31 -14.66 9.03
N PRO A 539 3.03 -14.92 9.29
CA PRO A 539 2.47 -14.98 10.64
C PRO A 539 2.90 -16.22 11.43
N THR A 540 2.93 -16.09 12.76
CA THR A 540 3.44 -17.14 13.69
C THR A 540 2.35 -17.91 14.46
N GLN A 541 1.08 -17.61 14.24
CA GLN A 541 -0.07 -18.26 14.91
C GLN A 541 -1.20 -18.51 13.89
N GLY A 542 -0.94 -19.42 12.97
CA GLY A 542 -1.76 -19.57 11.76
C GLY A 542 -1.64 -18.38 10.81
N SER A 543 -2.59 -18.21 9.88
CA SER A 543 -2.76 -16.96 9.13
C SER A 543 -3.76 -16.01 9.76
N ARG A 544 -4.22 -16.31 10.99
CA ARG A 544 -4.89 -15.32 11.83
C ARG A 544 -3.97 -14.13 12.10
N SER A 545 -4.62 -12.99 12.30
CA SER A 545 -4.09 -11.69 12.71
C SER A 545 -3.54 -11.65 14.15
N THR A 546 -2.90 -12.73 14.59
CA THR A 546 -2.49 -13.02 15.97
C THR A 546 -1.02 -13.45 16.03
N GLY A 547 -0.43 -13.49 17.23
CA GLY A 547 1.00 -13.74 17.39
C GLY A 547 1.86 -12.58 16.87
N ASN A 548 2.89 -12.90 16.09
CA ASN A 548 3.75 -11.95 15.37
C ASN A 548 3.58 -12.15 13.85
N GLY A 549 4.00 -11.18 13.04
CA GLY A 549 3.95 -11.24 11.58
C GLY A 549 4.90 -10.27 10.89
N LYS A 550 5.59 -10.75 9.86
CA LYS A 550 6.45 -9.98 8.96
C LYS A 550 5.94 -10.08 7.52
N LEU A 551 6.23 -9.09 6.69
CA LEU A 551 5.91 -9.11 5.26
C LEU A 551 7.15 -9.50 4.43
N PHE A 552 6.94 -10.19 3.32
CA PHE A 552 7.98 -10.67 2.43
C PHE A 552 7.58 -10.47 0.96
N LEU A 553 8.60 -10.34 0.11
CA LEU A 553 8.49 -10.32 -1.35
C LEU A 553 9.34 -11.49 -1.90
N VAL A 554 8.91 -12.11 -3.00
CA VAL A 554 9.66 -13.14 -3.72
C VAL A 554 9.31 -13.10 -5.21
N GLY A 555 10.25 -13.40 -6.10
CA GLY A 555 9.96 -13.52 -7.53
C GLY A 555 9.03 -14.72 -7.79
N VAL A 556 8.22 -14.69 -8.84
CA VAL A 556 7.28 -15.81 -9.14
C VAL A 556 7.95 -17.17 -9.32
N GLU A 557 9.25 -17.21 -9.63
CA GLU A 557 10.04 -18.44 -9.73
C GLU A 557 10.77 -18.84 -8.43
N GLY A 558 10.53 -18.16 -7.31
CA GLY A 558 11.14 -18.44 -6.00
C GLY A 558 12.53 -17.83 -5.80
N ASN A 559 12.97 -16.96 -6.70
CA ASN A 559 14.19 -16.18 -6.60
C ASN A 559 14.00 -14.93 -5.72
N ASP A 560 15.12 -14.39 -5.21
CA ASP A 560 15.19 -13.06 -4.58
C ASP A 560 14.20 -12.81 -3.42
N GLN A 561 13.90 -13.86 -2.64
CA GLN A 561 13.07 -13.74 -1.44
C GLN A 561 13.69 -12.76 -0.43
N VAL A 562 12.96 -11.70 -0.07
CA VAL A 562 13.41 -10.65 0.85
C VAL A 562 12.34 -10.31 1.89
N MET A 563 12.78 -10.02 3.12
CA MET A 563 11.91 -9.53 4.19
C MET A 563 11.74 -8.01 4.07
N LEU A 564 10.49 -7.53 4.10
CA LEU A 564 10.15 -6.12 4.02
C LEU A 564 10.24 -5.48 5.41
N GLU A 565 11.46 -5.32 5.92
CA GLU A 565 11.74 -4.96 7.31
C GLU A 565 11.28 -3.54 7.68
N LYS A 566 11.47 -2.54 6.82
CA LYS A 566 10.98 -1.17 7.07
C LYS A 566 9.45 -1.17 7.15
N ALA A 567 8.78 -1.78 6.16
CA ALA A 567 7.33 -1.91 6.14
C ALA A 567 6.80 -2.65 7.37
N SER A 568 7.40 -3.79 7.73
CA SER A 568 6.94 -4.67 8.82
C SER A 568 7.78 -4.59 10.11
N SER A 569 8.39 -3.44 10.36
CA SER A 569 9.26 -3.13 11.52
C SER A 569 8.57 -3.32 12.88
N ASP A 570 7.24 -3.34 12.90
CA ASP A 570 6.41 -3.63 14.07
C ASP A 570 6.43 -5.11 14.52
N ASN A 571 6.84 -6.04 13.64
CA ASN A 571 6.66 -7.49 13.79
C ASN A 571 5.20 -7.92 14.03
N LYS A 572 4.25 -7.14 13.51
CA LYS A 572 2.80 -7.36 13.61
C LYS A 572 2.08 -6.98 12.30
N SER A 573 2.70 -7.26 11.16
CA SER A 573 2.17 -6.97 9.82
C SER A 573 1.77 -8.25 9.07
N PHE A 574 0.65 -8.20 8.37
CA PHE A 574 -0.13 -9.35 7.91
C PHE A 574 -0.89 -9.04 6.60
N ASN A 575 -1.33 -10.09 5.91
CA ASN A 575 -2.31 -10.08 4.81
C ASN A 575 -2.08 -8.95 3.78
N PRO A 576 -0.94 -8.96 3.04
CA PRO A 576 -0.61 -7.93 2.06
C PRO A 576 -1.32 -8.14 0.72
N THR A 577 -1.74 -7.04 0.10
CA THR A 577 -2.30 -6.99 -1.27
C THR A 577 -1.68 -5.82 -2.03
N PHE A 578 -1.23 -6.05 -3.26
CA PHE A 578 -0.77 -4.99 -4.15
C PHE A 578 -1.92 -4.11 -4.63
N ALA A 579 -1.62 -2.83 -4.89
CA ALA A 579 -2.45 -1.93 -5.68
C ALA A 579 -2.63 -2.47 -7.12
N PRO A 580 -3.71 -2.08 -7.82
CA PRO A 580 -4.01 -2.59 -9.16
C PRO A 580 -2.98 -2.19 -10.23
N LEU A 581 -2.22 -1.10 -10.02
CA LEU A 581 -1.10 -0.65 -10.86
C LEU A 581 0.10 -0.24 -9.98
N ARG A 582 1.29 -0.23 -10.57
CA ARG A 582 2.42 0.61 -10.16
C ARG A 582 2.06 2.10 -10.26
N ALA A 583 2.73 2.93 -9.48
CA ALA A 583 2.59 4.38 -9.56
C ALA A 583 3.86 5.09 -9.07
N GLY A 584 4.41 6.00 -9.89
CA GLY A 584 5.45 6.96 -9.47
C GLY A 584 6.82 6.35 -9.15
N GLY A 585 7.19 5.22 -9.75
CA GLY A 585 8.43 4.49 -9.48
C GLY A 585 8.33 3.45 -8.35
N TYR A 586 7.11 3.10 -7.93
CA TYR A 586 6.86 2.15 -6.86
C TYR A 586 5.72 1.19 -7.19
N PHE A 587 5.83 -0.04 -6.71
CA PHE A 587 4.65 -0.83 -6.35
C PHE A 587 4.09 -0.33 -5.02
N TRP A 588 2.78 -0.50 -4.82
CA TRP A 588 2.12 -0.13 -3.57
C TRP A 588 1.45 -1.36 -2.97
N VAL A 589 1.61 -1.56 -1.67
CA VAL A 589 1.01 -2.69 -0.94
C VAL A 589 0.18 -2.15 0.22
N VAL A 590 -1.12 -2.44 0.21
CA VAL A 590 -1.95 -2.34 1.40
C VAL A 590 -1.79 -3.61 2.22
N PHE A 591 -1.71 -3.47 3.54
CA PHE A 591 -1.58 -4.60 4.45
C PHE A 591 -2.26 -4.27 5.78
N MET A 592 -2.58 -5.30 6.56
CA MET A 592 -3.06 -5.10 7.92
C MET A 592 -1.88 -5.12 8.90
N SER A 593 -1.86 -4.19 9.85
CA SER A 593 -0.90 -4.18 10.95
C SER A 593 -1.55 -3.88 12.29
N ARG A 594 -0.94 -4.41 13.36
CA ARG A 594 -1.30 -4.13 14.77
C ARG A 594 -0.27 -3.24 15.48
N ARG A 595 0.45 -2.40 14.73
CA ARG A 595 1.29 -1.33 15.29
C ARG A 595 0.47 -0.22 15.90
N ASP A 596 1.14 0.65 16.65
CA ASP A 596 0.53 1.82 17.23
C ASP A 596 0.45 2.94 16.18
N TYR A 597 -0.74 3.48 15.92
CA TYR A 597 -0.90 4.69 15.09
C TYR A 597 -0.45 5.91 15.90
N GLY A 598 0.85 6.21 15.84
CA GLY A 598 1.48 7.37 16.48
C GLY A 598 1.22 7.45 17.99
N ASN A 599 0.54 8.52 18.42
CA ASN A 599 0.01 8.68 19.78
C ASN A 599 -1.53 8.61 19.83
N THR A 600 -2.15 8.05 18.78
CA THR A 600 -3.61 7.83 18.67
C THR A 600 -4.02 6.46 19.17
N LEU A 601 -3.35 5.38 18.71
CA LEU A 601 -3.66 4.00 19.09
C LEU A 601 -2.49 3.33 19.83
N VAL A 602 -2.03 3.96 20.92
CA VAL A 602 -0.88 3.48 21.72
C VAL A 602 -1.22 2.20 22.47
N GLY A 603 -0.40 1.16 22.30
CA GLY A 603 -0.57 -0.16 22.93
C GLY A 603 -1.85 -0.91 22.55
N ALA A 604 -2.66 -0.37 21.62
CA ALA A 604 -3.97 -0.92 21.27
C ALA A 604 -3.87 -2.32 20.62
N ASN A 605 -2.74 -2.62 19.98
CA ASN A 605 -2.43 -3.94 19.41
C ASN A 605 -3.56 -4.48 18.50
N ARG A 606 -4.02 -3.60 17.61
CA ARG A 606 -5.34 -3.60 16.98
C ARG A 606 -5.25 -3.68 15.46
N GLN A 607 -6.05 -4.52 14.80
CA GLN A 607 -6.03 -4.60 13.33
C GLN A 607 -6.43 -3.27 12.68
N GLN A 608 -5.52 -2.73 11.86
CA GLN A 608 -5.63 -1.47 11.13
C GLN A 608 -5.01 -1.65 9.74
N LEU A 609 -5.48 -0.90 8.74
CA LEU A 609 -4.89 -0.89 7.40
C LEU A 609 -3.79 0.18 7.27
N TRP A 610 -2.71 -0.22 6.61
CA TRP A 610 -1.51 0.57 6.33
C TRP A 610 -1.09 0.35 4.88
N ILE A 611 -0.43 1.33 4.27
CA ILE A 611 0.13 1.23 2.91
C ILE A 611 1.65 1.48 2.96
N THR A 612 2.41 0.69 2.23
CA THR A 612 3.85 0.87 1.98
C THR A 612 4.12 0.99 0.48
N ALA A 613 5.12 1.81 0.13
CA ALA A 613 5.73 1.83 -1.19
C ALA A 613 6.88 0.82 -1.24
N ILE A 614 6.96 0.04 -2.32
CA ILE A 614 8.09 -0.84 -2.64
C ILE A 614 8.74 -0.30 -3.90
N ASN A 615 10.03 0.01 -3.86
CA ASN A 615 10.79 0.53 -5.00
C ASN A 615 10.64 -0.40 -6.22
N ASP A 616 10.42 0.16 -7.41
CA ASP A 616 10.35 -0.57 -8.66
C ASP A 616 11.44 -0.09 -9.65
N PRO A 617 12.34 -0.97 -10.13
CA PRO A 617 12.48 -2.37 -9.75
C PRO A 617 13.00 -2.54 -8.30
N PRO A 618 12.66 -3.64 -7.60
CA PRO A 618 13.13 -3.87 -6.24
C PRO A 618 14.58 -4.35 -6.24
N ASN A 619 15.40 -3.74 -5.40
CA ASN A 619 16.83 -4.02 -5.30
C ASN A 619 17.11 -5.44 -4.76
N ALA A 620 17.55 -6.35 -5.63
CA ALA A 620 17.82 -7.75 -5.29
C ALA A 620 18.65 -7.94 -4.01
N GLY A 621 18.16 -8.76 -3.08
CA GLY A 621 18.81 -9.07 -1.81
C GLY A 621 18.80 -7.96 -0.74
N THR A 622 18.15 -6.83 -0.98
CA THR A 622 18.02 -5.72 0.00
C THR A 622 16.56 -5.32 0.17
N ASP A 623 16.13 -4.87 1.36
CA ASP A 623 14.75 -4.49 1.63
C ASP A 623 14.28 -3.31 0.73
N PRO A 624 13.40 -3.56 -0.26
CA PRO A 624 12.95 -2.56 -1.22
C PRO A 624 11.74 -1.76 -0.70
N SER A 625 11.21 -2.09 0.48
CA SER A 625 10.06 -1.38 1.06
C SER A 625 10.43 -0.02 1.64
N ASN A 626 9.42 0.74 2.03
CA ASN A 626 9.56 2.03 2.71
C ASN A 626 8.67 2.10 3.96
N PRO A 627 9.00 2.94 4.95
CA PRO A 627 8.17 3.15 6.14
C PRO A 627 6.71 3.50 5.77
N PRO A 628 5.71 2.82 6.35
CA PRO A 628 4.34 2.87 5.86
C PRO A 628 3.52 4.01 6.45
N PHE A 629 2.51 4.46 5.71
CA PHE A 629 1.48 5.38 6.20
C PHE A 629 0.19 4.65 6.58
N TYR A 630 -0.56 5.24 7.52
CA TYR A 630 -1.85 4.74 7.99
C TYR A 630 -2.97 5.15 7.02
N VAL A 631 -3.84 4.20 6.64
CA VAL A 631 -5.01 4.51 5.79
C VAL A 631 -6.04 5.28 6.64
N ARG A 632 -6.08 6.60 6.48
CA ARG A 632 -7.04 7.47 7.20
C ARG A 632 -8.48 7.12 6.82
N GLY A 633 -9.42 7.42 7.72
CA GLY A 633 -10.86 7.20 7.50
C GLY A 633 -11.42 5.86 7.98
N GLN A 634 -10.55 4.95 8.43
CA GLN A 634 -10.92 3.88 9.35
C GLN A 634 -11.41 4.46 10.69
N GLU A 635 -12.24 3.72 11.43
CA GLU A 635 -12.63 4.10 12.80
C GLU A 635 -11.61 3.58 13.82
N ASP A 636 -11.14 4.43 14.74
CA ASP A 636 -10.20 4.08 15.83
C ASP A 636 -10.67 2.92 16.74
N CYS A 637 -11.97 2.64 16.72
CA CYS A 637 -12.64 1.56 17.44
C CYS A 637 -12.87 0.29 16.61
N ALA A 638 -12.52 0.25 15.31
CA ALA A 638 -12.83 -0.84 14.37
C ALA A 638 -11.69 -1.87 14.21
N LEU A 639 -11.99 -3.10 13.81
CA LEU A 639 -10.97 -4.13 13.54
C LEU A 639 -10.94 -4.40 12.04
N SER A 640 -10.09 -3.68 11.31
CA SER A 640 -10.01 -3.73 9.84
C SER A 640 -9.18 -4.92 9.38
N GLU A 641 -9.77 -5.86 8.66
CA GLU A 641 -9.13 -7.12 8.26
C GLU A 641 -9.37 -7.46 6.78
N ASN A 642 -8.47 -8.27 6.20
CA ASN A 642 -8.52 -8.78 4.83
C ASN A 642 -8.68 -7.71 3.73
N ALA A 643 -7.78 -6.72 3.69
CA ALA A 643 -7.78 -5.69 2.66
C ALA A 643 -7.43 -6.23 1.26
N TYR A 644 -8.27 -5.91 0.28
CA TYR A 644 -8.01 -6.10 -1.15
C TYR A 644 -8.05 -4.74 -1.85
N PHE A 645 -7.03 -4.44 -2.65
CA PHE A 645 -6.96 -3.22 -3.45
C PHE A 645 -7.34 -3.56 -4.91
N ALA A 646 -8.34 -2.87 -5.43
CA ALA A 646 -8.85 -3.04 -6.79
C ALA A 646 -9.07 -1.65 -7.43
N PRO A 647 -9.17 -1.53 -8.77
CA PRO A 647 -9.59 -0.26 -9.37
C PRO A 647 -11.02 0.09 -8.93
N ASP A 648 -11.43 1.33 -9.18
CA ASP A 648 -12.86 1.64 -9.20
C ASP A 648 -13.50 0.94 -10.42
N PRO A 649 -14.79 0.56 -10.35
CA PRO A 649 -15.56 0.24 -11.54
C PRO A 649 -15.41 1.36 -12.58
N CYS A 650 -14.91 1.01 -13.77
CA CYS A 650 -14.63 1.99 -14.81
C CYS A 650 -15.91 2.71 -15.28
N ILE A 651 -15.75 3.96 -15.73
CA ILE A 651 -16.86 4.78 -16.21
C ILE A 651 -17.17 4.41 -17.67
N GLU A 652 -18.39 3.92 -17.91
CA GLU A 652 -18.89 3.56 -19.25
C GLU A 652 -19.43 4.78 -20.04
N GLU A 653 -19.86 5.84 -19.36
CA GLU A 653 -20.47 7.01 -19.99
C GLU A 653 -19.41 7.97 -20.57
N PRO A 654 -19.45 8.28 -21.89
CA PRO A 654 -18.51 9.22 -22.50
C PRO A 654 -18.77 10.66 -22.04
N ASN A 655 -17.71 11.48 -22.03
CA ASN A 655 -17.68 12.86 -21.54
C ASN A 655 -17.93 13.03 -20.02
N LYS A 656 -17.83 11.96 -19.22
CA LYS A 656 -17.76 12.06 -17.75
C LYS A 656 -16.35 12.43 -17.29
N VAL A 657 -16.26 13.22 -16.23
CA VAL A 657 -14.98 13.63 -15.62
C VAL A 657 -14.19 12.42 -15.12
N CYS A 658 -12.89 12.42 -15.39
CA CYS A 658 -11.90 11.42 -14.98
C CYS A 658 -10.59 12.11 -14.60
N GLU A 659 -9.65 11.38 -14.00
CA GLU A 659 -8.29 11.87 -13.74
C GLU A 659 -7.26 11.20 -14.65
N SER A 660 -7.40 9.89 -14.90
CA SER A 660 -6.60 9.15 -15.88
C SER A 660 -7.38 7.97 -16.49
N GLY A 661 -6.83 7.34 -17.52
CA GLY A 661 -7.54 6.37 -18.37
C GLY A 661 -8.11 5.15 -17.67
N ILE A 662 -7.53 4.72 -16.53
CA ILE A 662 -8.08 3.62 -15.70
C ILE A 662 -9.45 3.94 -15.09
N ASP A 663 -9.80 5.23 -14.97
CA ASP A 663 -11.15 5.63 -14.53
C ASP A 663 -12.20 5.40 -15.64
N CYS A 664 -11.79 5.13 -16.88
CA CYS A 664 -12.66 5.08 -18.06
C CYS A 664 -12.65 3.68 -18.70
N CYS A 665 -13.82 3.14 -19.05
CA CYS A 665 -13.87 1.81 -19.70
C CYS A 665 -13.30 1.81 -21.13
N SER A 666 -13.02 2.99 -21.70
CA SER A 666 -12.26 3.14 -22.95
C SER A 666 -10.75 3.06 -22.77
N GLY A 667 -10.23 3.12 -21.54
CA GLY A 667 -8.80 3.28 -21.25
C GLY A 667 -8.26 4.71 -21.50
N HIS A 668 -9.10 5.67 -21.91
CA HIS A 668 -8.65 7.00 -22.32
C HIS A 668 -9.44 8.13 -21.65
N CYS A 669 -8.72 8.92 -20.85
CA CYS A 669 -9.14 10.15 -20.22
C CYS A 669 -8.49 11.33 -20.96
N ILE A 670 -9.28 12.13 -21.67
CA ILE A 670 -8.84 13.15 -22.63
C ILE A 670 -9.17 14.57 -22.16
N GLN A 671 -8.33 15.56 -22.49
CA GLN A 671 -8.56 16.96 -22.12
C GLN A 671 -9.68 17.58 -22.96
N MET A 672 -10.68 18.18 -22.32
CA MET A 672 -11.77 18.92 -22.97
C MET A 672 -12.03 20.23 -22.24
N GLY A 673 -11.35 21.29 -22.68
CA GLY A 673 -11.30 22.57 -21.97
C GLY A 673 -10.44 22.44 -20.71
N GLU A 674 -10.94 22.93 -19.58
CA GLU A 674 -10.24 22.88 -18.28
C GLU A 674 -10.28 21.49 -17.60
N VAL A 675 -11.20 20.60 -18.02
CA VAL A 675 -11.41 19.27 -17.40
C VAL A 675 -10.91 18.13 -18.29
N LYS A 676 -10.53 17.01 -17.68
CA LYS A 676 -10.38 15.73 -18.38
C LYS A 676 -11.66 14.91 -18.32
N VAL A 677 -12.00 14.23 -19.41
CA VAL A 677 -13.20 13.38 -19.50
C VAL A 677 -12.95 12.08 -20.28
N CYS A 678 -13.74 11.04 -20.00
CA CYS A 678 -13.65 9.76 -20.70
C CYS A 678 -14.03 9.90 -22.18
N GLY A 679 -13.16 9.43 -23.07
CA GLY A 679 -13.31 9.55 -24.52
C GLY A 679 -12.59 8.44 -25.30
N GLU A 680 -12.42 8.65 -26.60
CA GLU A 680 -11.68 7.74 -27.48
C GLU A 680 -10.17 8.01 -27.45
N LYS A 681 -9.35 7.07 -27.96
CA LYS A 681 -7.89 7.25 -28.08
C LYS A 681 -7.57 8.40 -29.05
N GLY A 682 -6.55 9.19 -28.71
CA GLY A 682 -5.97 10.18 -29.60
C GLY A 682 -5.10 9.55 -30.70
N PRO A 683 -4.23 10.33 -31.38
CA PRO A 683 -3.20 9.76 -32.25
C PRO A 683 -2.15 8.95 -31.47
N CYS A 684 -2.06 9.16 -30.16
CA CYS A 684 -1.21 8.49 -29.18
C CYS A 684 -1.93 8.48 -27.82
N SER A 685 -1.33 7.84 -26.82
CA SER A 685 -1.80 7.77 -25.44
C SER A 685 -1.04 8.74 -24.53
N GLU A 686 -1.76 9.67 -23.92
CA GLU A 686 -1.24 10.56 -22.88
C GLU A 686 -0.80 9.79 -21.61
N ALA A 687 0.02 10.42 -20.78
CA ALA A 687 0.40 9.85 -19.48
C ALA A 687 -0.84 9.53 -18.62
N GLY A 688 -0.86 8.32 -18.06
CA GLY A 688 -1.99 7.76 -17.31
C GLY A 688 -3.10 7.12 -18.16
N ASN A 689 -3.00 7.13 -19.49
CA ASN A 689 -3.93 6.44 -20.39
C ASN A 689 -3.37 5.09 -20.88
N ALA A 690 -4.28 4.21 -21.36
CA ALA A 690 -3.96 2.84 -21.73
C ALA A 690 -3.06 2.71 -22.97
N CYS A 691 -2.24 1.67 -23.02
CA CYS A 691 -1.28 1.37 -24.09
C CYS A 691 -1.05 -0.14 -24.23
N GLU A 692 -0.54 -0.57 -25.39
CA GLU A 692 -0.05 -1.93 -25.62
C GLU A 692 1.50 -1.98 -25.63
N SER A 693 2.15 -0.84 -25.90
CA SER A 693 3.61 -0.70 -25.98
C SER A 693 4.07 0.73 -25.71
N ASP A 694 5.36 0.93 -25.41
CA ASP A 694 5.99 2.26 -25.26
C ASP A 694 5.76 3.18 -26.48
N ALA A 695 5.60 2.58 -27.68
CA ALA A 695 5.35 3.29 -28.93
C ALA A 695 3.92 3.86 -29.06
N ASP A 696 3.00 3.50 -28.17
CA ASP A 696 1.69 4.15 -28.07
C ASP A 696 1.76 5.52 -27.37
N CYS A 697 2.76 5.74 -26.52
CA CYS A 697 2.78 6.87 -25.60
C CYS A 697 3.20 8.17 -26.29
N CYS A 698 2.51 9.27 -25.99
CA CYS A 698 2.71 10.55 -26.69
C CYS A 698 4.10 11.16 -26.48
N GLU A 699 4.64 11.06 -25.24
CA GLU A 699 5.95 11.61 -24.89
C GLU A 699 7.09 10.59 -25.13
N PRO A 700 8.06 10.87 -26.02
CA PRO A 700 9.11 9.92 -26.39
C PRO A 700 9.94 9.40 -25.20
N GLY A 701 10.05 8.08 -25.09
CA GLY A 701 10.75 7.42 -23.98
C GLY A 701 9.88 7.14 -22.76
N THR A 702 8.59 7.50 -22.79
CA THR A 702 7.60 7.05 -21.81
C THR A 702 7.38 5.53 -21.93
N PRO A 703 7.57 4.75 -20.84
CA PRO A 703 7.30 3.32 -20.86
C PRO A 703 5.80 3.03 -20.65
N CYS A 704 5.32 2.00 -21.35
CA CYS A 704 4.01 1.40 -21.13
C CYS A 704 4.11 0.33 -20.03
N ILE A 705 3.70 0.65 -18.80
CA ILE A 705 3.83 -0.26 -17.66
C ILE A 705 2.44 -0.59 -17.10
N ASP A 706 2.23 -1.87 -16.81
CA ASP A 706 0.94 -2.44 -16.37
C ASP A 706 -0.25 -2.11 -17.32
N GLY A 707 0.05 -1.83 -18.60
CA GLY A 707 -0.93 -1.44 -19.62
C GLY A 707 -1.24 0.07 -19.68
N TYR A 708 -0.49 0.93 -18.99
CA TYR A 708 -0.68 2.38 -18.97
C TYR A 708 0.62 3.15 -19.19
N CYS A 709 0.58 4.21 -19.99
CA CYS A 709 1.70 5.11 -20.22
C CYS A 709 2.07 5.80 -18.91
N GLN A 710 3.27 5.56 -18.39
CA GLN A 710 3.68 6.15 -17.11
C GLN A 710 4.02 7.63 -17.26
N GLN A 711 3.78 8.43 -16.23
CA GLN A 711 4.33 9.79 -16.23
C GLN A 711 5.80 9.71 -15.82
N VAL A 712 6.71 10.11 -16.72
CA VAL A 712 8.15 10.11 -16.46
C VAL A 712 8.53 11.38 -15.69
N PHE A 713 9.25 11.21 -14.59
CA PHE A 713 9.79 12.31 -13.77
C PHE A 713 11.31 12.18 -13.67
N PRO A 714 12.04 13.30 -13.48
CA PRO A 714 13.43 13.24 -13.03
C PRO A 714 13.51 12.54 -11.66
N GLN A 715 14.16 11.38 -11.61
CA GLN A 715 14.48 10.69 -10.34
C GLN A 715 15.72 11.29 -9.72
#